data_AF-A0A935QB02-F1
#
_entry.id   AF-A0A935QB02-F1
#
_cell.length_a   1.000
_cell.length_b   1.000
_cell.length_c   1.000
_cell.angle_alpha   90.00
_cell.angle_beta   90.00
_cell.angle_gamma   90.00
#
_symmetry.space_group_name_H-M   'P 1'
#
loop_
_entity.id
_entity.type
_entity.pdbx_description
1 polymer ?
#
loop_
_entity_poly.entity_id
_entity_poly.type
_entity_poly.pdbx_seq_one_letter_code
_entity_poly.pdbx_strand_id
1 'polypeptide(L)'
;MDIGQQLVATIPERCRLCYTCVRDCPAKAIRITGGQAEVVAERCIGCGNCVKVCRRNAKQVAGSIDDVRRLLAGPRPVAAAVAPSFPAEFLELTHGRVVGALRELGFDLVCEVAFGADLVARRYAELVSRHPGRRYIATTCPAIVSYVEKFEFELVPNLAPVVSPMVATARALRQRHGDDLAVVFIGPCIAKKVEAVREGIAGDVEAALTFTELHRFLAEAGIEPSQCEPSDFDGPSPGLGALFPISRGLLQAAGLTEDLLSNEVVAGTGPDTFMEAIDEFRDGVLDVQLLELLSCKGCIMGAGMTTTAPLFRRRTAVSSYVRERLWVPSGERRRAELEEFAHLDLMAVYAPHDTRMPQPSPRELAAIMERLGKFTPEDELDCGACGYRTCREHAVAIHTGMAENEMCLPHTIERLKDSLDEINVSHRELASTQQALINAEKLASMGQLSAGIAHEVNNPLGVVLLYANMLLDEAPPDSPLREDLLMIVEQADRCKKVVGGLLNFARKSKVVRRRIHVPELVDRALKAVITPPGVEVSVEHRLDDPYAELDGDQIIQVLTNLAVNAVEAMPNGGHLRVVTEGDVERITLRVVDTGTGIPREIIKKIFEPLFTTKQIGKGTGLGLAVSYGIVKMHQGQVQVFSNADPREGPTGTTFVVTLPRAAKGEPA
;
A
#
# COMPACT_ATOMS: atom_id res chain seq x y z
N MET A 1 1.17 -35.84 -18.85
CA MET A 1 1.36 -34.64 -18.02
C MET A 1 2.08 -35.09 -16.77
N ASP A 2 3.15 -34.39 -16.40
CA ASP A 2 3.98 -34.71 -15.24
C ASP A 2 3.31 -34.21 -13.95
N ILE A 3 3.47 -34.93 -12.83
CA ILE A 3 2.75 -34.73 -11.55
C ILE A 3 3.10 -33.39 -10.86
N GLY A 4 3.94 -32.55 -11.48
CA GLY A 4 4.29 -31.19 -11.07
C GLY A 4 3.62 -30.04 -11.83
N GLN A 5 2.62 -30.27 -12.69
CA GLN A 5 2.01 -29.18 -13.45
C GLN A 5 1.18 -28.22 -12.56
N GLN A 6 1.54 -26.93 -12.62
CA GLN A 6 0.82 -25.84 -11.97
C GLN A 6 -0.63 -25.75 -12.50
N LEU A 7 -1.56 -26.42 -11.83
CA LEU A 7 -2.97 -26.54 -12.23
C LEU A 7 -3.69 -25.20 -12.30
N VAL A 8 -3.33 -24.28 -11.40
CA VAL A 8 -3.84 -22.91 -11.37
C VAL A 8 -2.66 -21.96 -11.34
N ALA A 9 -2.53 -21.10 -12.34
CA ALA A 9 -1.54 -20.04 -12.41
C ALA A 9 -2.15 -18.69 -12.05
N THR A 10 -1.30 -17.70 -11.77
CA THR A 10 -1.73 -16.31 -11.55
C THR A 10 -1.19 -15.42 -12.65
N ILE A 11 -2.07 -14.63 -13.27
CA ILE A 11 -1.75 -13.58 -14.23
C ILE A 11 -1.39 -12.32 -13.44
N PRO A 12 -0.10 -11.93 -13.34
CA PRO A 12 0.35 -10.85 -12.46
C PRO A 12 -0.35 -9.52 -12.74
N GLU A 13 -0.53 -9.16 -14.01
CA GLU A 13 -1.06 -7.87 -14.46
C GLU A 13 -2.52 -7.65 -14.03
N ARG A 14 -3.25 -8.75 -13.80
CA ARG A 14 -4.64 -8.72 -13.34
C ARG A 14 -4.75 -8.72 -11.82
N CYS A 15 -3.75 -9.24 -11.11
CA CYS A 15 -3.79 -9.35 -9.67
C CYS A 15 -3.65 -7.96 -9.01
N ARG A 16 -4.43 -7.73 -7.95
CA ARG A 16 -4.45 -6.46 -7.20
C ARG A 16 -4.32 -6.67 -5.70
N LEU A 17 -3.80 -7.84 -5.29
CA LEU A 17 -3.45 -8.16 -3.90
C LEU A 17 -4.59 -7.93 -2.88
N CYS A 18 -5.84 -8.22 -3.26
CA CYS A 18 -6.96 -8.16 -2.32
C CYS A 18 -7.00 -9.33 -1.32
N TYR A 19 -6.06 -10.27 -1.44
CA TYR A 19 -5.86 -11.47 -0.60
C TYR A 19 -7.07 -12.41 -0.39
N THR A 20 -8.21 -12.18 -1.05
CA THR A 20 -9.38 -13.07 -0.99
C THR A 20 -9.03 -14.52 -1.33
N CYS A 21 -8.17 -14.74 -2.33
CA CYS A 21 -7.75 -16.10 -2.68
C CYS A 21 -6.85 -16.77 -1.63
N VAL A 22 -6.11 -16.00 -0.81
CA VAL A 22 -5.33 -16.52 0.33
C VAL A 22 -6.28 -16.89 1.47
N ARG A 23 -7.25 -16.00 1.76
CA ARG A 23 -8.27 -16.19 2.79
C ARG A 23 -9.10 -17.45 2.56
N ASP A 24 -9.64 -17.59 1.37
CA ASP A 24 -10.63 -18.61 1.06
C ASP A 24 -9.97 -19.90 0.53
N CYS A 25 -8.63 -20.00 0.51
CA CYS A 25 -7.95 -21.24 0.15
C CYS A 25 -7.90 -22.19 1.37
N PRO A 26 -8.59 -23.34 1.32
CA PRO A 26 -8.62 -24.27 2.46
C PRO A 26 -7.25 -24.93 2.73
N ALA A 27 -6.43 -25.12 1.70
CA ALA A 27 -5.10 -25.70 1.82
C ALA A 27 -4.00 -24.67 2.17
N LYS A 28 -4.36 -23.38 2.26
CA LYS A 28 -3.40 -22.26 2.30
C LYS A 28 -2.26 -22.44 1.30
N ALA A 29 -2.62 -22.72 0.04
CA ALA A 29 -1.69 -23.01 -1.05
C ALA A 29 -1.34 -21.77 -1.89
N ILE A 30 -1.71 -20.57 -1.44
CA ILE A 30 -1.39 -19.32 -2.13
C ILE A 30 -0.27 -18.63 -1.37
N ARG A 31 0.88 -18.47 -2.03
CA ARG A 31 2.05 -17.75 -1.53
C ARG A 31 2.02 -16.30 -2.04
N ILE A 32 2.42 -15.35 -1.20
CA ILE A 32 2.75 -13.99 -1.62
C ILE A 32 4.26 -13.83 -1.58
N THR A 33 4.86 -13.44 -2.71
CA THR A 33 6.30 -13.16 -2.82
C THR A 33 6.54 -12.04 -3.81
N GLY A 34 7.35 -11.06 -3.44
CA GLY A 34 7.59 -9.85 -4.22
C GLY A 34 6.32 -9.05 -4.47
N GLY A 35 5.36 -9.07 -3.53
CA GLY A 35 4.06 -8.46 -3.74
C GLY A 35 3.23 -9.10 -4.85
N GLN A 36 3.45 -10.38 -5.16
CA GLN A 36 2.68 -11.11 -6.18
C GLN A 36 2.13 -12.42 -5.61
N ALA A 37 0.86 -12.72 -5.93
CA ALA A 37 0.23 -13.98 -5.54
C ALA A 37 0.63 -15.10 -6.50
N GLU A 38 1.02 -16.23 -5.94
CA GLU A 38 1.43 -17.45 -6.64
C GLU A 38 0.71 -18.66 -6.03
N VAL A 39 0.40 -19.68 -6.83
CA VAL A 39 -0.17 -20.94 -6.33
C VAL A 39 0.96 -21.95 -6.20
N VAL A 40 1.16 -22.47 -4.98
CA VAL A 40 2.12 -23.54 -4.68
C VAL A 40 1.48 -24.88 -5.07
N ALA A 41 2.02 -25.49 -6.13
CA ALA A 41 1.40 -26.66 -6.77
C ALA A 41 1.35 -27.87 -5.82
N GLU A 42 2.42 -28.10 -5.07
CA GLU A 42 2.57 -29.21 -4.12
C GLU A 42 1.47 -29.18 -3.06
N ARG A 43 1.07 -27.99 -2.60
CA ARG A 43 0.01 -27.79 -1.59
C ARG A 43 -1.39 -27.72 -2.18
N CYS A 44 -1.52 -27.38 -3.46
CA CYS A 44 -2.83 -27.18 -4.09
C CYS A 44 -3.64 -28.48 -4.13
N ILE A 45 -4.90 -28.43 -3.68
CA ILE A 45 -5.85 -29.56 -3.73
C ILE A 45 -6.77 -29.52 -4.96
N GLY A 46 -6.57 -28.55 -5.86
CA GLY A 46 -7.34 -28.42 -7.10
C GLY A 46 -8.83 -28.07 -6.94
N CYS A 47 -9.29 -27.67 -5.75
CA CYS A 47 -10.70 -27.33 -5.51
C CYS A 47 -11.19 -26.13 -6.35
N GLY A 48 -10.28 -25.28 -6.82
CA GLY A 48 -10.59 -24.14 -7.67
C GLY A 48 -11.25 -22.97 -6.96
N ASN A 49 -11.33 -22.98 -5.62
CA ASN A 49 -12.01 -21.91 -4.88
C ASN A 49 -11.34 -20.54 -5.14
N CYS A 50 -10.00 -20.52 -5.25
CA CYS A 50 -9.24 -19.32 -5.60
C CYS A 50 -9.64 -18.71 -6.96
N VAL A 51 -10.05 -19.54 -7.92
CA VAL A 51 -10.56 -19.09 -9.23
C VAL A 51 -11.94 -18.46 -9.07
N LYS A 52 -12.85 -19.12 -8.34
CA LYS A 52 -14.22 -18.64 -8.10
C LYS A 52 -14.27 -17.29 -7.41
N VAL A 53 -13.41 -17.06 -6.42
CA VAL A 53 -13.42 -15.83 -5.61
C VAL A 53 -12.63 -14.68 -6.24
N CYS A 54 -11.88 -14.94 -7.32
CA CYS A 54 -11.05 -13.94 -7.97
C CYS A 54 -11.87 -13.02 -8.89
N ARG A 55 -12.30 -11.86 -8.38
CA ARG A 55 -13.05 -10.86 -9.17
C ARG A 55 -12.28 -10.23 -10.33
N ARG A 56 -10.95 -10.34 -10.34
CA ARG A 56 -10.09 -9.80 -11.40
C ARG A 56 -9.79 -10.80 -12.51
N ASN A 57 -10.30 -12.05 -12.41
CA ASN A 57 -9.96 -13.14 -13.32
C ASN A 57 -8.43 -13.29 -13.50
N ALA A 58 -7.71 -13.14 -12.39
CA ALA A 58 -6.25 -13.25 -12.33
C ALA A 58 -5.81 -14.71 -12.13
N LYS A 59 -6.69 -15.60 -11.67
CA LYS A 59 -6.38 -17.04 -11.55
C LYS A 59 -6.81 -17.77 -12.83
N GLN A 60 -5.88 -18.48 -13.45
CA GLN A 60 -6.11 -19.21 -14.69
C GLN A 60 -5.88 -20.70 -14.48
N VAL A 61 -6.79 -21.53 -14.99
CA VAL A 61 -6.68 -22.99 -14.91
C VAL A 61 -5.92 -23.51 -16.12
N ALA A 62 -5.07 -24.53 -15.91
CA ALA A 62 -4.42 -25.26 -16.99
C ALA A 62 -5.47 -25.83 -17.97
N GLY A 63 -5.32 -25.47 -19.24
CA GLY A 63 -6.24 -25.89 -20.30
C GLY A 63 -5.94 -27.31 -20.80
N SER A 64 -6.99 -28.07 -21.13
CA SER A 64 -6.88 -29.41 -21.74
C SER A 64 -7.57 -29.49 -23.11
N ILE A 65 -7.98 -28.36 -23.69
CA ILE A 65 -8.62 -28.31 -25.01
C ILE A 65 -7.70 -28.88 -26.10
N ASP A 66 -6.43 -28.50 -26.09
CA ASP A 66 -5.48 -28.96 -27.11
C ASP A 66 -5.21 -30.47 -27.00
N ASP A 67 -5.22 -31.03 -25.79
CA ASP A 67 -5.12 -32.48 -25.59
C ASP A 67 -6.32 -33.20 -26.18
N VAL A 68 -7.53 -32.70 -25.92
CA VAL A 68 -8.77 -33.29 -26.45
C VAL A 68 -8.83 -33.14 -27.97
N ARG A 69 -8.42 -32.00 -28.53
CA ARG A 69 -8.36 -31.82 -29.99
C ARG A 69 -7.42 -32.84 -30.65
N ARG A 70 -6.28 -33.16 -30.01
CA ARG A 70 -5.39 -34.22 -30.48
C ARG A 70 -6.02 -35.61 -30.39
N LEU A 71 -6.77 -35.90 -29.33
CA LEU A 71 -7.49 -37.17 -29.19
C LEU A 71 -8.55 -37.34 -30.28
N LEU A 72 -9.37 -36.31 -30.51
CA LEU A 72 -10.44 -36.31 -31.52
C LEU A 72 -9.91 -36.40 -32.96
N ALA A 73 -8.71 -35.87 -33.23
CA ALA A 73 -8.06 -36.01 -34.52
C ALA A 73 -7.30 -37.35 -34.69
N GLY A 74 -7.20 -38.14 -33.62
CA GLY A 74 -6.51 -39.43 -33.59
C GLY A 74 -7.34 -40.56 -34.20
N PRO A 75 -6.74 -41.75 -34.34
CA PRO A 75 -7.42 -42.92 -34.90
C PRO A 75 -8.29 -43.70 -33.88
N ARG A 76 -8.16 -43.39 -32.59
CA ARG A 76 -8.86 -44.09 -31.50
C ARG A 76 -10.26 -43.50 -31.34
N PRO A 77 -11.31 -44.31 -31.11
CA PRO A 77 -12.63 -43.78 -30.78
C PRO A 77 -12.57 -43.02 -29.45
N VAL A 78 -13.30 -41.91 -29.36
CA VAL A 78 -13.29 -41.01 -28.18
C VAL A 78 -14.69 -40.88 -27.58
N ALA A 79 -14.80 -41.22 -26.29
CA ALA A 79 -16.01 -41.04 -25.51
C ALA A 79 -15.97 -39.76 -24.65
N ALA A 80 -17.02 -38.95 -24.73
CA ALA A 80 -17.30 -37.89 -23.77
C ALA A 80 -18.07 -38.45 -22.56
N ALA A 81 -17.42 -38.47 -21.41
CA ALA A 81 -18.04 -38.82 -20.12
C ALA A 81 -18.50 -37.54 -19.41
N VAL A 82 -19.79 -37.21 -19.56
CA VAL A 82 -20.38 -35.96 -19.07
C VAL A 82 -20.82 -36.10 -17.61
N ALA A 83 -20.36 -35.19 -16.76
CA ALA A 83 -20.71 -35.16 -15.34
C ALA A 83 -22.22 -34.92 -15.12
N PRO A 84 -22.85 -35.58 -14.13
CA PRO A 84 -24.29 -35.44 -13.83
C PRO A 84 -24.72 -34.01 -13.43
N SER A 85 -23.77 -33.11 -13.21
CA SER A 85 -24.03 -31.69 -12.95
C SER A 85 -24.37 -30.89 -14.21
N PHE A 86 -24.29 -31.46 -15.42
CA PHE A 86 -24.55 -30.72 -16.66
C PHE A 86 -25.95 -30.04 -16.70
N PRO A 87 -27.04 -30.58 -16.12
CA PRO A 87 -28.33 -29.88 -16.12
C PRO A 87 -28.29 -28.57 -15.32
N ALA A 88 -27.37 -28.45 -14.36
CA ALA A 88 -27.15 -27.21 -13.62
C ALA A 88 -26.33 -26.18 -14.40
N GLU A 89 -25.53 -26.59 -15.40
CA GLU A 89 -24.77 -25.71 -16.29
C GLU A 89 -25.65 -25.21 -17.44
N PHE A 90 -26.26 -26.16 -18.16
CA PHE A 90 -27.02 -25.91 -19.39
C PHE A 90 -28.52 -25.75 -19.09
N LEU A 91 -28.87 -24.77 -18.25
CA LEU A 91 -30.22 -24.59 -17.71
C LEU A 91 -31.31 -24.38 -18.79
N GLU A 92 -30.93 -23.83 -19.94
CA GLU A 92 -31.84 -23.46 -21.03
C GLU A 92 -31.80 -24.46 -22.20
N LEU A 93 -31.06 -25.57 -22.06
CA LEU A 93 -30.93 -26.60 -23.10
C LEU A 93 -31.48 -27.93 -22.60
N THR A 94 -32.03 -28.72 -23.53
CA THR A 94 -32.33 -30.13 -23.25
C THR A 94 -31.04 -30.95 -23.25
N HIS A 95 -31.02 -32.09 -22.55
CA HIS A 95 -29.86 -32.99 -22.59
C HIS A 95 -29.51 -33.40 -24.02
N GLY A 96 -30.53 -33.60 -24.86
CA GLY A 96 -30.34 -34.02 -26.24
C GLY A 96 -29.53 -33.01 -27.07
N ARG A 97 -29.75 -31.71 -26.85
CA ARG A 97 -28.97 -30.65 -27.50
C ARG A 97 -27.52 -30.63 -27.04
N VAL A 98 -27.27 -30.87 -25.74
CA VAL A 98 -25.91 -30.96 -25.19
C VAL A 98 -25.16 -32.15 -25.80
N VAL A 99 -25.81 -33.32 -25.89
CA VAL A 99 -25.21 -34.51 -26.50
C VAL A 99 -24.98 -34.31 -28.00
N GLY A 100 -25.94 -33.70 -28.71
CA GLY A 100 -25.81 -33.33 -30.12
C GLY A 100 -24.59 -32.45 -30.37
N ALA A 101 -24.38 -31.41 -29.55
CA ALA A 101 -23.22 -30.53 -29.64
C ALA A 101 -21.89 -31.27 -29.42
N LEU A 102 -21.85 -32.25 -28.52
CA LEU A 102 -20.64 -33.06 -28.31
C LEU A 102 -20.36 -33.98 -29.50
N ARG A 103 -21.40 -34.55 -30.13
CA ARG A 103 -21.21 -35.32 -31.37
C ARG A 103 -20.71 -34.45 -32.51
N GLU A 104 -21.27 -33.25 -32.67
CA GLU A 104 -20.83 -32.29 -33.69
C GLU A 104 -19.38 -31.83 -33.46
N LEU A 105 -18.95 -31.76 -32.20
CA LEU A 105 -17.55 -31.48 -31.83
C LEU A 105 -16.59 -32.63 -32.19
N GLY A 106 -17.12 -33.83 -32.48
CA GLY A 106 -16.36 -34.98 -32.97
C GLY A 106 -16.28 -36.18 -32.01
N PHE A 107 -17.01 -36.19 -30.90
CA PHE A 107 -17.04 -37.36 -30.01
C PHE A 107 -17.85 -38.52 -30.60
N ASP A 108 -17.26 -39.72 -30.65
CA ASP A 108 -17.91 -40.93 -31.17
C ASP A 108 -19.02 -41.43 -30.23
N LEU A 109 -18.75 -41.36 -28.92
CA LEU A 109 -19.66 -41.78 -27.86
C LEU A 109 -19.87 -40.64 -26.87
N VAL A 110 -21.09 -40.50 -26.37
CA VAL A 110 -21.45 -39.56 -25.32
C VAL A 110 -22.22 -40.29 -24.24
N CYS A 111 -21.63 -40.34 -23.04
CA CYS A 111 -22.12 -41.12 -21.92
C CYS A 111 -22.22 -40.25 -20.68
N GLU A 112 -23.09 -40.63 -19.74
CA GLU A 112 -23.23 -39.89 -18.49
C GLU A 112 -22.47 -40.57 -17.36
N VAL A 113 -21.68 -39.78 -16.63
CA VAL A 113 -20.91 -40.23 -15.45
C VAL A 113 -21.83 -40.69 -14.31
N ALA A 114 -23.10 -40.30 -14.35
CA ALA A 114 -24.14 -40.78 -13.43
C ALA A 114 -24.19 -42.32 -13.32
N PHE A 115 -23.86 -43.05 -14.39
CA PHE A 115 -23.89 -44.51 -14.33
C PHE A 115 -22.74 -45.06 -13.48
N GLY A 116 -21.54 -44.50 -13.62
CA GLY A 116 -20.42 -44.82 -12.73
C GLY A 116 -20.75 -44.44 -11.29
N ALA A 117 -21.57 -43.40 -11.09
CA ALA A 117 -22.06 -43.03 -9.77
C ALA A 117 -23.01 -44.08 -9.17
N ASP A 118 -23.87 -44.74 -9.97
CA ASP A 118 -24.68 -45.87 -9.49
C ASP A 118 -23.81 -47.06 -9.06
N LEU A 119 -22.76 -47.39 -9.83
CA LEU A 119 -21.81 -48.45 -9.49
C LEU A 119 -21.07 -48.14 -8.18
N VAL A 120 -20.60 -46.90 -8.04
CA VAL A 120 -19.95 -46.41 -6.82
C VAL A 120 -20.92 -46.43 -5.64
N ALA A 121 -22.16 -45.99 -5.82
CA ALA A 121 -23.18 -45.98 -4.75
C ALA A 121 -23.43 -47.38 -4.19
N ARG A 122 -23.54 -48.40 -5.06
CA ARG A 122 -23.66 -49.81 -4.63
C ARG A 122 -22.44 -50.24 -3.81
N ARG A 123 -21.23 -49.85 -4.22
CA ARG A 123 -20.01 -50.17 -3.48
C ARG A 123 -19.97 -49.52 -2.10
N TYR A 124 -20.43 -48.28 -1.96
CA TYR A 124 -20.58 -47.62 -0.66
C TYR A 124 -21.59 -48.33 0.25
N ALA A 125 -22.75 -48.71 -0.29
CA ALA A 125 -23.74 -49.49 0.46
C ALA A 125 -23.13 -50.80 0.99
N GLU A 126 -22.38 -51.53 0.15
CA GLU A 126 -21.67 -52.74 0.58
C GLU A 126 -20.61 -52.46 1.65
N LEU A 127 -19.82 -51.40 1.53
CA LEU A 127 -18.76 -51.06 2.47
C LEU A 127 -19.31 -50.76 3.87
N VAL A 128 -20.38 -49.97 3.93
CA VAL A 128 -21.06 -49.61 5.19
C VAL A 128 -21.70 -50.85 5.82
N SER A 129 -22.38 -51.69 5.03
CA SER A 129 -23.04 -52.90 5.57
C SER A 129 -22.07 -54.02 5.98
N ARG A 130 -20.97 -54.26 5.26
CA ARG A 130 -20.06 -55.39 5.51
C ARG A 130 -19.03 -55.15 6.61
N HIS A 131 -18.76 -53.89 6.94
CA HIS A 131 -17.71 -53.52 7.90
C HIS A 131 -18.24 -52.58 8.99
N PRO A 132 -19.18 -53.06 9.83
CA PRO A 132 -19.69 -52.28 10.96
C PRO A 132 -18.54 -51.89 11.89
N GLY A 133 -18.50 -50.63 12.31
CA GLY A 133 -17.47 -50.06 13.19
C GLY A 133 -16.20 -49.54 12.48
N ARG A 134 -16.03 -49.77 11.17
CA ARG A 134 -14.96 -49.12 10.41
C ARG A 134 -15.43 -47.74 9.93
N ARG A 135 -14.63 -46.71 10.21
CA ARG A 135 -14.92 -45.31 9.85
C ARG A 135 -14.33 -44.98 8.48
N TYR A 136 -15.16 -44.45 7.58
CA TYR A 136 -14.81 -44.14 6.20
C TYR A 136 -15.04 -42.66 5.87
N ILE A 137 -14.13 -42.07 5.10
CA ILE A 137 -14.27 -40.77 4.44
C ILE A 137 -14.56 -41.04 2.96
N ALA A 138 -15.64 -40.49 2.44
CA ALA A 138 -16.02 -40.66 1.05
C ALA A 138 -15.00 -40.00 0.10
N THR A 139 -14.63 -40.71 -0.96
CA THR A 139 -13.60 -40.36 -1.94
C THR A 139 -14.15 -39.83 -3.26
N THR A 140 -15.45 -39.50 -3.30
CA THR A 140 -16.11 -38.98 -4.52
C THR A 140 -15.61 -37.58 -4.92
N CYS A 141 -15.10 -36.80 -3.95
CA CYS A 141 -14.52 -35.48 -4.16
C CYS A 141 -12.97 -35.54 -4.17
N PRO A 142 -12.31 -35.35 -5.33
CA PRO A 142 -10.84 -35.48 -5.42
C PRO A 142 -10.07 -34.41 -4.62
N ALA A 143 -10.70 -33.27 -4.39
CA ALA A 143 -10.14 -32.22 -3.54
C ALA A 143 -10.08 -32.63 -2.06
N ILE A 144 -11.06 -33.42 -1.58
CA ILE A 144 -11.05 -33.96 -0.22
C ILE A 144 -9.98 -35.04 -0.10
N VAL A 145 -9.92 -35.96 -1.07
CA VAL A 145 -8.85 -36.98 -1.14
C VAL A 145 -7.47 -36.32 -1.09
N SER A 146 -7.24 -35.32 -1.95
CA SER A 146 -5.98 -34.58 -1.99
C SER A 146 -5.70 -33.81 -0.70
N TYR A 147 -6.72 -33.32 -0.01
CA TYR A 147 -6.55 -32.64 1.28
C TYR A 147 -6.11 -33.63 2.36
N VAL A 148 -6.77 -34.79 2.45
CA VAL A 148 -6.42 -35.84 3.40
C VAL A 148 -5.01 -36.36 3.16
N GLU A 149 -4.65 -36.69 1.93
CA GLU A 149 -3.30 -37.17 1.61
C GLU A 149 -2.20 -36.16 1.96
N LYS A 150 -2.50 -34.85 1.83
CA LYS A 150 -1.52 -33.76 1.97
C LYS A 150 -1.36 -33.19 3.36
N PHE A 151 -2.46 -33.14 4.12
CA PHE A 151 -2.55 -32.41 5.38
C PHE A 151 -3.00 -33.28 6.55
N GLU A 152 -3.73 -34.38 6.31
CA GLU A 152 -4.31 -35.26 7.31
C GLU A 152 -3.94 -36.72 7.03
N PHE A 153 -2.64 -36.96 6.82
CA PHE A 153 -2.15 -38.22 6.27
C PHE A 153 -2.43 -39.42 7.19
N GLU A 154 -2.60 -39.18 8.50
CA GLU A 154 -3.03 -40.18 9.48
C GLU A 154 -4.43 -40.74 9.15
N LEU A 155 -5.26 -39.98 8.43
CA LEU A 155 -6.61 -40.37 8.00
C LEU A 155 -6.65 -41.05 6.61
N VAL A 156 -5.52 -41.19 5.92
CA VAL A 156 -5.47 -41.91 4.62
C VAL A 156 -6.08 -43.33 4.72
N PRO A 157 -5.83 -44.13 5.79
CA PRO A 157 -6.48 -45.44 5.96
C PRO A 157 -8.01 -45.40 6.10
N ASN A 158 -8.58 -44.23 6.43
CA ASN A 158 -10.01 -44.00 6.50
C ASN A 158 -10.62 -43.59 5.15
N LEU A 159 -9.83 -43.24 4.13
CA LEU A 159 -10.38 -42.99 2.80
C LEU A 159 -11.04 -44.27 2.27
N ALA A 160 -12.30 -44.17 1.86
CA ALA A 160 -13.04 -45.30 1.31
C ALA A 160 -12.31 -45.83 0.06
N PRO A 161 -11.97 -47.13 -0.01
CA PRO A 161 -11.14 -47.69 -1.08
C PRO A 161 -11.93 -47.93 -2.37
N VAL A 162 -12.63 -46.89 -2.83
CA VAL A 162 -13.49 -46.86 -4.01
C VAL A 162 -13.03 -45.73 -4.92
N VAL A 163 -12.96 -46.01 -6.22
CA VAL A 163 -12.70 -45.00 -7.24
C VAL A 163 -13.85 -43.99 -7.35
N SER A 164 -13.61 -42.83 -7.95
CA SER A 164 -14.69 -41.86 -8.19
C SER A 164 -15.60 -42.29 -9.35
N PRO A 165 -16.81 -41.70 -9.46
CA PRO A 165 -17.72 -41.97 -10.57
C PRO A 165 -17.11 -41.76 -11.96
N MET A 166 -16.19 -40.79 -12.10
CA MET A 166 -15.48 -40.53 -13.35
C MET A 166 -14.70 -41.76 -13.82
N VAL A 167 -13.92 -42.35 -12.90
CA VAL A 167 -13.07 -43.51 -13.17
C VAL A 167 -13.94 -44.77 -13.35
N ALA A 168 -14.97 -44.94 -12.52
CA ALA A 168 -15.92 -46.04 -12.64
C ALA A 168 -16.61 -46.04 -14.03
N THR A 169 -17.04 -44.88 -14.52
CA THR A 169 -17.60 -44.75 -15.87
C THR A 169 -16.57 -45.07 -16.94
N ALA A 170 -15.34 -44.56 -16.82
CA ALA A 170 -14.29 -44.84 -17.80
C ALA A 170 -13.99 -46.35 -17.93
N ARG A 171 -13.86 -47.04 -16.79
CA ARG A 171 -13.66 -48.50 -16.75
C ARG A 171 -14.84 -49.27 -17.33
N ALA A 172 -16.07 -48.86 -17.03
CA ALA A 172 -17.27 -49.47 -17.60
C ALA A 172 -17.34 -49.30 -19.13
N LEU A 173 -16.99 -48.11 -19.64
CA LEU A 173 -16.97 -47.85 -21.08
C LEU A 173 -15.89 -48.67 -21.80
N ARG A 174 -14.70 -48.83 -21.21
CA ARG A 174 -13.65 -49.70 -21.76
C ARG A 174 -14.06 -51.17 -21.75
N GLN A 175 -14.68 -51.66 -20.67
CA GLN A 175 -15.18 -53.03 -20.63
C GLN A 175 -16.19 -53.30 -21.77
N ARG A 176 -17.05 -52.33 -22.10
CA ARG A 176 -18.09 -52.49 -23.13
C ARG A 176 -17.58 -52.25 -24.55
N HIS A 177 -16.72 -51.26 -24.76
CA HIS A 177 -16.32 -50.78 -26.09
C HIS A 177 -14.87 -51.12 -26.47
N GLY A 178 -14.11 -51.74 -25.55
CA GLY A 178 -12.72 -52.12 -25.74
C GLY A 178 -11.72 -51.12 -25.13
N ASP A 179 -10.52 -51.62 -24.83
CA ASP A 179 -9.46 -50.85 -24.19
C ASP A 179 -8.86 -49.75 -25.08
N ASP A 180 -9.10 -49.79 -26.38
CA ASP A 180 -8.65 -48.74 -27.30
C ASP A 180 -9.51 -47.47 -27.21
N LEU A 181 -10.67 -47.49 -26.54
CA LEU A 181 -11.50 -46.30 -26.33
C LEU A 181 -10.76 -45.25 -25.51
N ALA A 182 -10.65 -44.01 -26.01
CA ALA A 182 -10.20 -42.88 -25.22
C ALA A 182 -11.39 -42.23 -24.49
N VAL A 183 -11.24 -41.94 -23.20
CA VAL A 183 -12.30 -41.36 -22.38
C VAL A 183 -11.90 -39.93 -21.96
N VAL A 184 -12.75 -38.98 -22.32
CA VAL A 184 -12.62 -37.57 -21.91
C VAL A 184 -13.71 -37.23 -20.92
N PHE A 185 -13.32 -36.91 -19.69
CA PHE A 185 -14.25 -36.40 -18.69
C PHE A 185 -14.62 -34.95 -18.98
N ILE A 186 -15.90 -34.60 -18.84
CA ILE A 186 -16.39 -33.23 -18.98
C ILE A 186 -17.24 -32.88 -17.75
N GLY A 187 -16.82 -31.90 -16.95
CA GLY A 187 -17.55 -31.59 -15.72
C GLY A 187 -17.20 -30.28 -15.02
N PRO A 188 -17.66 -30.09 -13.78
CA PRO A 188 -17.58 -28.80 -13.09
C PRO A 188 -16.32 -28.66 -12.23
N CYS A 189 -15.41 -29.64 -12.23
CA CYS A 189 -14.37 -29.76 -11.23
C CYS A 189 -12.97 -29.70 -11.85
N ILE A 190 -12.13 -28.82 -11.33
CA ILE A 190 -10.73 -28.67 -11.74
C ILE A 190 -9.88 -29.82 -11.17
N ALA A 191 -10.17 -30.28 -9.94
CA ALA A 191 -9.44 -31.37 -9.28
C ALA A 191 -9.52 -32.70 -10.06
N LYS A 192 -10.53 -32.88 -10.92
CA LYS A 192 -10.65 -34.06 -11.80
C LYS A 192 -9.50 -34.16 -12.81
N LYS A 193 -8.88 -33.04 -13.19
CA LYS A 193 -7.66 -33.04 -14.02
C LYS A 193 -6.48 -33.69 -13.30
N VAL A 194 -6.34 -33.45 -11.99
CA VAL A 194 -5.29 -34.07 -11.16
C VAL A 194 -5.60 -35.54 -10.92
N GLU A 195 -6.86 -35.88 -10.69
CA GLU A 195 -7.28 -37.28 -10.51
C GLU A 195 -7.01 -38.12 -11.78
N ALA A 196 -7.28 -37.59 -12.97
CA ALA A 196 -7.07 -38.30 -14.23
C ALA A 196 -5.61 -38.72 -14.48
N VAL A 197 -4.65 -38.00 -13.89
CA VAL A 197 -3.21 -38.28 -14.04
C VAL A 197 -2.59 -38.92 -12.80
N ARG A 198 -3.40 -39.28 -11.80
CA ARG A 198 -2.94 -39.93 -10.57
C ARG A 198 -2.44 -41.35 -10.86
N GLU A 199 -1.37 -41.78 -10.19
CA GLU A 199 -0.89 -43.16 -10.24
C GLU A 199 -2.00 -44.17 -9.85
N GLY A 200 -2.14 -45.26 -10.61
CA GLY A 200 -3.23 -46.24 -10.46
C GLY A 200 -4.58 -45.84 -11.09
N ILE A 201 -4.71 -44.61 -11.56
CA ILE A 201 -5.84 -44.12 -12.38
C ILE A 201 -5.36 -43.70 -13.78
N ALA A 202 -4.10 -43.27 -13.91
CA ALA A 202 -3.49 -42.87 -15.16
C ALA A 202 -3.66 -43.97 -16.21
N GLY A 203 -4.37 -43.65 -17.29
CA GLY A 203 -4.75 -44.59 -18.35
C GLY A 203 -6.26 -44.90 -18.39
N ASP A 204 -7.00 -44.73 -17.30
CA ASP A 204 -8.47 -44.87 -17.32
C ASP A 204 -9.11 -43.71 -18.09
N VAL A 205 -8.65 -42.47 -17.82
CA VAL A 205 -9.16 -41.21 -18.39
C VAL A 205 -8.02 -40.42 -19.04
N GLU A 206 -8.10 -40.19 -20.35
CA GLU A 206 -7.03 -39.51 -21.11
C GLU A 206 -7.02 -37.99 -20.90
N ALA A 207 -8.18 -37.36 -20.68
CA ALA A 207 -8.27 -35.93 -20.46
C ALA A 207 -9.51 -35.53 -19.64
N ALA A 208 -9.44 -34.37 -18.98
CA ALA A 208 -10.55 -33.79 -18.25
C ALA A 208 -10.77 -32.31 -18.65
N LEU A 209 -11.97 -32.01 -19.15
CA LEU A 209 -12.42 -30.66 -19.46
C LEU A 209 -13.38 -30.15 -18.37
N THR A 210 -13.21 -28.89 -18.00
CA THR A 210 -14.25 -28.16 -17.27
C THR A 210 -15.39 -27.73 -18.20
N PHE A 211 -16.59 -27.44 -17.69
CA PHE A 211 -17.65 -26.85 -18.52
C PHE A 211 -17.25 -25.47 -19.07
N THR A 212 -16.46 -24.69 -18.32
CA THR A 212 -15.83 -23.46 -18.83
C THR A 212 -14.98 -23.72 -20.07
N GLU A 213 -14.18 -24.79 -20.07
CA GLU A 213 -13.40 -25.17 -21.24
C GLU A 213 -14.26 -25.70 -22.37
N LEU A 214 -15.31 -26.49 -22.07
CA LEU A 214 -16.24 -26.98 -23.08
C LEU A 214 -16.93 -25.82 -23.82
N HIS A 215 -17.43 -24.81 -23.10
CA HIS A 215 -18.03 -23.62 -23.72
C HIS A 215 -17.06 -22.91 -24.66
N ARG A 216 -15.80 -22.75 -24.23
CA ARG A 216 -14.75 -22.17 -25.08
C ARG A 216 -14.46 -23.05 -26.30
N PHE A 217 -14.40 -24.37 -26.12
CA PHE A 217 -14.09 -25.30 -27.21
C PHE A 217 -15.20 -25.30 -28.28
N LEU A 218 -16.48 -25.33 -27.86
CA LEU A 218 -17.62 -25.18 -28.75
C LEU A 218 -17.59 -23.85 -29.51
N ALA A 219 -17.28 -22.75 -28.82
CA ALA A 219 -17.16 -21.43 -29.44
C ALA A 219 -16.01 -21.34 -30.46
N GLU A 220 -14.85 -21.93 -30.16
CA GLU A 220 -13.70 -22.03 -31.08
C GLU A 220 -14.04 -22.87 -32.32
N ALA A 221 -14.90 -23.88 -32.16
CA ALA A 221 -15.38 -24.72 -33.26
C ALA A 221 -16.57 -24.11 -34.03
N GLY A 222 -17.13 -22.98 -33.57
CA GLY A 222 -18.31 -22.36 -34.18
C GLY A 222 -19.62 -23.14 -33.96
N ILE A 223 -19.66 -24.02 -32.95
CA ILE A 223 -20.81 -24.87 -32.65
C ILE A 223 -21.71 -24.16 -31.62
N GLU A 224 -22.97 -23.92 -31.97
CA GLU A 224 -23.97 -23.39 -31.05
C GLU A 224 -24.89 -24.51 -30.55
N PRO A 225 -24.80 -24.92 -29.26
CA PRO A 225 -25.56 -26.08 -28.76
C PRO A 225 -27.07 -26.01 -28.92
N SER A 226 -27.65 -24.80 -28.95
CA SER A 226 -29.10 -24.61 -29.16
C SER A 226 -29.55 -25.00 -30.58
N GLN A 227 -28.62 -25.02 -31.55
CA GLN A 227 -28.87 -25.32 -32.96
C GLN A 227 -28.52 -26.77 -33.34
N CYS A 228 -27.66 -27.46 -32.58
CA CYS A 228 -27.21 -28.82 -32.87
C CYS A 228 -28.34 -29.85 -32.83
N GLU A 229 -28.39 -30.78 -33.79
CA GLU A 229 -29.41 -31.85 -33.82
C GLU A 229 -29.46 -32.64 -32.49
N PRO A 230 -30.62 -32.77 -31.83
CA PRO A 230 -30.72 -33.50 -30.57
C PRO A 230 -30.34 -34.98 -30.73
N SER A 231 -29.53 -35.48 -29.81
CA SER A 231 -29.13 -36.90 -29.76
C SER A 231 -29.19 -37.42 -28.33
N ASP A 232 -29.47 -38.71 -28.14
CA ASP A 232 -29.46 -39.32 -26.80
C ASP A 232 -28.07 -39.87 -26.44
N PHE A 233 -27.86 -40.05 -25.12
CA PHE A 233 -26.67 -40.72 -24.59
C PHE A 233 -26.59 -42.18 -25.08
N ASP A 234 -25.37 -42.65 -25.41
CA ASP A 234 -25.11 -44.02 -25.88
C ASP A 234 -25.32 -45.09 -24.78
N GLY A 235 -25.37 -44.64 -23.53
CA GLY A 235 -25.45 -45.50 -22.35
C GLY A 235 -24.06 -45.85 -21.80
N PRO A 236 -23.99 -46.60 -20.69
CA PRO A 236 -25.09 -47.21 -19.96
C PRO A 236 -26.05 -46.20 -19.29
N SER A 237 -27.27 -46.63 -18.98
CA SER A 237 -28.37 -45.78 -18.52
C SER A 237 -28.34 -45.60 -17.00
N PRO A 238 -28.13 -44.38 -16.48
CA PRO A 238 -28.05 -44.15 -15.04
C PRO A 238 -29.42 -44.17 -14.36
N GLY A 239 -29.39 -44.41 -13.05
CA GLY A 239 -30.49 -44.29 -12.10
C GLY A 239 -30.32 -43.08 -11.18
N LEU A 240 -30.33 -43.33 -9.87
CA LEU A 240 -30.24 -42.28 -8.85
C LEU A 240 -28.82 -41.68 -8.73
N GLY A 241 -27.80 -42.31 -9.33
CA GLY A 241 -26.44 -41.80 -9.42
C GLY A 241 -26.35 -40.40 -10.04
N ALA A 242 -27.33 -40.00 -10.85
CA ALA A 242 -27.44 -38.64 -11.37
C ALA A 242 -27.67 -37.56 -10.28
N LEU A 243 -27.99 -37.93 -9.04
CA LEU A 243 -28.14 -37.02 -7.90
C LEU A 243 -26.82 -36.70 -7.17
N PHE A 244 -25.73 -37.43 -7.44
CA PHE A 244 -24.40 -37.19 -6.84
C PHE A 244 -23.89 -35.74 -6.86
N PRO A 245 -24.17 -34.88 -7.86
CA PRO A 245 -23.62 -33.53 -7.84
C PRO A 245 -24.34 -32.62 -6.83
N ILE A 246 -25.45 -33.05 -6.24
CA ILE A 246 -26.18 -32.38 -5.17
C ILE A 246 -25.72 -32.96 -3.82
N SER A 247 -25.72 -32.13 -2.78
CA SER A 247 -25.48 -32.59 -1.39
C SER A 247 -26.40 -33.77 -1.03
N ARG A 248 -25.85 -34.79 -0.34
CA ARG A 248 -26.51 -36.06 0.02
C ARG A 248 -26.93 -36.94 -1.15
N GLY A 249 -26.49 -36.61 -2.37
CA GLY A 249 -26.79 -37.37 -3.58
C GLY A 249 -26.23 -38.79 -3.56
N LEU A 250 -25.02 -38.96 -3.02
CA LEU A 250 -24.43 -40.28 -2.79
C LEU A 250 -25.31 -41.11 -1.86
N LEU A 251 -25.74 -40.53 -0.74
CA LEU A 251 -26.52 -41.25 0.27
C LEU A 251 -27.84 -41.75 -0.33
N GLN A 252 -28.56 -40.87 -1.03
CA GLN A 252 -29.81 -41.23 -1.67
C GLN A 252 -29.65 -42.33 -2.73
N ALA A 253 -28.58 -42.28 -3.53
CA ALA A 253 -28.31 -43.31 -4.55
C ALA A 253 -27.86 -44.64 -3.94
N ALA A 254 -27.16 -44.61 -2.80
CA ALA A 254 -26.71 -45.80 -2.07
C ALA A 254 -27.80 -46.38 -1.16
N GLY A 255 -28.95 -45.70 -0.99
CA GLY A 255 -29.97 -46.10 -0.03
C GLY A 255 -29.55 -45.90 1.42
N LEU A 256 -28.60 -45.00 1.67
CA LEU A 256 -28.12 -44.63 3.00
C LEU A 256 -28.90 -43.41 3.50
N THR A 257 -29.14 -43.35 4.81
CA THR A 257 -29.85 -42.24 5.46
C THR A 257 -28.97 -41.61 6.52
N GLU A 258 -28.88 -40.28 6.49
CA GLU A 258 -28.35 -39.51 7.61
C GLU A 258 -29.42 -39.45 8.70
N ASP A 259 -29.43 -40.46 9.57
CA ASP A 259 -30.28 -40.52 10.75
C ASP A 259 -29.52 -39.92 11.95
N LEU A 260 -30.02 -38.77 12.42
CA LEU A 260 -29.49 -38.01 13.55
C LEU A 260 -29.47 -38.79 14.88
N LEU A 261 -30.24 -39.88 14.98
CA LEU A 261 -30.24 -40.75 16.15
C LEU A 261 -29.13 -41.81 16.09
N SER A 262 -28.83 -42.28 14.88
CA SER A 262 -27.81 -43.31 14.64
C SER A 262 -26.40 -42.72 14.59
N ASN A 263 -26.26 -41.48 14.10
CA ASN A 263 -24.98 -40.84 13.74
C ASN A 263 -24.08 -41.74 12.87
N GLU A 264 -24.62 -42.70 12.12
CA GLU A 264 -23.81 -43.60 11.28
C GLU A 264 -23.24 -42.89 10.05
N VAL A 265 -23.96 -41.90 9.52
CA VAL A 265 -23.60 -41.20 8.30
C VAL A 265 -23.77 -39.69 8.50
N VAL A 266 -22.76 -38.92 8.12
CA VAL A 266 -22.82 -37.44 8.13
C VAL A 266 -22.36 -36.90 6.79
N ALA A 267 -23.07 -35.89 6.29
CA ALA A 267 -22.75 -35.22 5.03
C ALA A 267 -22.48 -33.72 5.24
N GLY A 268 -21.35 -33.24 4.71
CA GLY A 268 -20.91 -31.85 4.78
C GLY A 268 -20.54 -31.29 3.40
N THR A 269 -20.81 -30.00 3.16
CA THR A 269 -20.45 -29.37 1.88
C THR A 269 -19.94 -27.94 2.04
N GLY A 270 -18.96 -27.58 1.21
CA GLY A 270 -18.35 -26.25 1.20
C GLY A 270 -17.02 -26.20 1.97
N PRO A 271 -16.20 -25.18 1.68
CA PRO A 271 -14.82 -25.11 2.16
C PRO A 271 -14.71 -25.04 3.68
N ASP A 272 -15.57 -24.26 4.34
CA ASP A 272 -15.51 -24.06 5.79
C ASP A 272 -15.91 -25.33 6.55
N THR A 273 -17.01 -25.97 6.12
CA THR A 273 -17.58 -27.14 6.78
C THR A 273 -16.71 -28.39 6.65
N PHE A 274 -16.06 -28.60 5.50
CA PHE A 274 -15.30 -29.84 5.33
C PHE A 274 -14.02 -29.88 6.18
N MET A 275 -13.35 -28.73 6.38
CA MET A 275 -12.13 -28.69 7.20
C MET A 275 -12.46 -29.03 8.66
N GLU A 276 -13.47 -28.35 9.22
CA GLU A 276 -13.98 -28.61 10.57
C GLU A 276 -14.43 -30.07 10.74
N ALA A 277 -15.18 -30.61 9.78
CA ALA A 277 -15.61 -32.01 9.85
C ALA A 277 -14.46 -33.02 9.81
N ILE A 278 -13.37 -32.73 9.06
CA ILE A 278 -12.18 -33.60 9.04
C ILE A 278 -11.42 -33.49 10.37
N ASP A 279 -11.26 -32.28 10.92
CA ASP A 279 -10.64 -32.07 12.23
C ASP A 279 -11.40 -32.82 13.33
N GLU A 280 -12.73 -32.68 13.40
CA GLU A 280 -13.57 -33.37 14.39
C GLU A 280 -13.57 -34.90 14.18
N PHE A 281 -13.48 -35.36 12.92
CA PHE A 281 -13.36 -36.78 12.61
C PHE A 281 -12.00 -37.34 13.08
N ARG A 282 -10.91 -36.60 12.88
CA ARG A 282 -9.57 -36.97 13.39
C ARG A 282 -9.56 -37.08 14.90
N ASP A 283 -10.11 -36.08 15.57
CA ASP A 283 -10.06 -35.95 17.02
C ASP A 283 -11.06 -36.90 17.72
N GLY A 284 -11.89 -37.62 16.95
CA GLY A 284 -12.86 -38.60 17.44
C GLY A 284 -14.15 -37.99 18.00
N VAL A 285 -14.33 -36.67 17.85
CA VAL A 285 -15.58 -35.97 18.21
C VAL A 285 -16.71 -36.38 17.26
N LEU A 286 -16.41 -36.44 15.96
CA LEU A 286 -17.33 -36.89 14.93
C LEU A 286 -17.18 -38.40 14.70
N ASP A 287 -17.77 -39.19 15.59
CA ASP A 287 -17.75 -40.66 15.51
C ASP A 287 -18.85 -41.18 14.57
N VAL A 288 -18.54 -41.21 13.28
CA VAL A 288 -19.45 -41.64 12.21
C VAL A 288 -18.83 -42.76 11.39
N GLN A 289 -19.65 -43.67 10.87
CA GLN A 289 -19.19 -44.76 10.01
C GLN A 289 -18.86 -44.26 8.60
N LEU A 290 -19.65 -43.33 8.04
CA LEU A 290 -19.40 -42.73 6.74
C LEU A 290 -19.50 -41.20 6.81
N LEU A 291 -18.41 -40.54 6.45
CA LEU A 291 -18.31 -39.09 6.32
C LEU A 291 -18.30 -38.70 4.82
N GLU A 292 -19.41 -38.17 4.31
CA GLU A 292 -19.51 -37.63 2.94
C GLU A 292 -19.14 -36.14 2.94
N LEU A 293 -18.05 -35.78 2.26
CA LEU A 293 -17.64 -34.39 2.14
C LEU A 293 -17.51 -33.94 0.69
N LEU A 294 -18.00 -32.73 0.41
CA LEU A 294 -17.76 -32.03 -0.84
C LEU A 294 -17.08 -30.69 -0.56
N SER A 295 -15.95 -30.42 -1.21
CA SER A 295 -15.25 -29.13 -1.07
C SER A 295 -16.10 -27.94 -1.55
N CYS A 296 -17.00 -28.16 -2.51
CA CYS A 296 -17.98 -27.17 -2.96
C CYS A 296 -19.36 -27.43 -2.33
N LYS A 297 -20.26 -26.44 -2.35
CA LYS A 297 -21.68 -26.60 -1.98
C LYS A 297 -22.45 -27.43 -3.04
N GLY A 298 -22.05 -28.69 -3.19
CA GLY A 298 -22.38 -29.54 -4.34
C GLY A 298 -21.44 -29.31 -5.54
N CYS A 299 -21.25 -30.35 -6.36
CA CYS A 299 -20.55 -30.24 -7.65
C CYS A 299 -21.26 -29.28 -8.61
N ILE A 300 -22.57 -29.07 -8.43
CA ILE A 300 -23.36 -28.03 -9.11
C ILE A 300 -22.93 -26.58 -8.80
N MET A 301 -22.03 -26.38 -7.84
CA MET A 301 -21.37 -25.11 -7.54
C MET A 301 -19.86 -25.20 -7.76
N GLY A 302 -19.40 -26.15 -8.58
CA GLY A 302 -17.98 -26.37 -8.88
C GLY A 302 -17.31 -25.18 -9.57
N ALA A 303 -15.99 -25.11 -9.47
CA ALA A 303 -15.20 -24.00 -10.01
C ALA A 303 -15.09 -23.98 -11.54
N GLY A 304 -15.41 -25.08 -12.21
CA GLY A 304 -15.41 -25.22 -13.67
C GLY A 304 -16.75 -24.95 -14.33
N MET A 305 -17.69 -24.30 -13.64
CA MET A 305 -19.01 -23.92 -14.16
C MET A 305 -19.03 -22.46 -14.62
N THR A 306 -19.82 -22.12 -15.63
CA THR A 306 -19.93 -20.75 -16.15
C THR A 306 -21.21 -20.04 -15.73
N THR A 307 -22.28 -20.81 -15.46
CA THR A 307 -23.57 -20.24 -15.05
C THR A 307 -23.45 -19.41 -13.78
N THR A 308 -24.22 -18.32 -13.70
CA THR A 308 -24.33 -17.45 -12.51
C THR A 308 -25.59 -17.75 -11.68
N ALA A 309 -26.38 -18.74 -12.09
CA ALA A 309 -27.62 -19.10 -11.40
C ALA A 309 -27.38 -19.45 -9.92
N PRO A 310 -28.30 -19.08 -9.00
CA PRO A 310 -28.19 -19.45 -7.58
C PRO A 310 -28.24 -20.96 -7.34
N LEU A 311 -27.72 -21.39 -6.18
CA LEU A 311 -27.64 -22.79 -5.75
C LEU A 311 -28.95 -23.57 -5.94
N PHE A 312 -30.08 -23.04 -5.43
CA PHE A 312 -31.34 -23.76 -5.45
C PHE A 312 -31.92 -23.92 -6.87
N ARG A 313 -31.71 -22.96 -7.78
CA ARG A 313 -32.13 -23.10 -9.18
C ARG A 313 -31.38 -24.26 -9.85
N ARG A 314 -30.06 -24.33 -9.64
CA ARG A 314 -29.21 -25.42 -10.14
C ARG A 314 -29.60 -26.78 -9.57
N ARG A 315 -29.86 -26.84 -8.26
CA ARG A 315 -30.34 -28.05 -7.59
C ARG A 315 -31.64 -28.54 -8.20
N THR A 316 -32.62 -27.65 -8.38
CA THR A 316 -33.91 -27.98 -8.98
C THR A 316 -33.75 -28.49 -10.41
N ALA A 317 -32.87 -27.90 -11.22
CA ALA A 317 -32.63 -28.36 -12.60
C ALA A 317 -32.18 -29.82 -12.64
N VAL A 318 -31.20 -30.19 -11.82
CA VAL A 318 -30.74 -31.59 -11.72
C VAL A 318 -31.85 -32.49 -11.19
N SER A 319 -32.56 -32.10 -10.12
CA SER A 319 -33.65 -32.92 -9.57
C SER A 319 -34.81 -33.12 -10.55
N SER A 320 -35.16 -32.11 -11.36
CA SER A 320 -36.17 -32.25 -12.41
C SER A 320 -35.71 -33.18 -13.52
N TYR A 321 -34.48 -33.02 -14.02
CA TYR A 321 -33.88 -33.91 -15.00
C TYR A 321 -33.93 -35.39 -14.55
N VAL A 322 -33.54 -35.66 -13.30
CA VAL A 322 -33.58 -37.03 -12.75
C VAL A 322 -35.01 -37.56 -12.66
N ARG A 323 -35.97 -36.75 -12.20
CA ARG A 323 -37.39 -37.18 -12.11
C ARG A 323 -37.96 -37.54 -13.47
N GLU A 324 -37.70 -36.73 -14.49
CA GLU A 324 -38.16 -36.98 -15.86
C GLU A 324 -37.61 -38.30 -16.40
N ARG A 325 -36.31 -38.57 -16.16
CA ARG A 325 -35.67 -39.79 -16.66
C ARG A 325 -36.04 -41.07 -15.89
N LEU A 326 -36.37 -40.95 -14.60
CA LEU A 326 -36.87 -42.08 -13.80
C LEU A 326 -38.31 -42.46 -14.15
N TRP A 327 -39.11 -41.52 -14.68
CA TRP A 327 -40.48 -41.79 -15.13
C TRP A 327 -40.53 -42.65 -16.41
N VAL A 328 -39.46 -42.67 -17.21
CA VAL A 328 -39.35 -43.51 -18.41
C VAL A 328 -39.13 -44.97 -17.99
N PRO A 329 -39.99 -45.93 -18.40
CA PRO A 329 -39.89 -47.34 -18.02
C PRO A 329 -38.63 -47.98 -18.63
N SER A 330 -37.53 -47.88 -17.90
CA SER A 330 -36.18 -48.37 -18.25
C SER A 330 -35.58 -49.24 -17.14
N GLY A 331 -36.39 -49.62 -16.14
CA GLY A 331 -35.94 -50.31 -14.93
C GLY A 331 -35.27 -51.65 -15.19
N GLU A 332 -35.80 -52.45 -16.12
CA GLU A 332 -35.20 -53.75 -16.48
C GLU A 332 -33.85 -53.58 -17.20
N ARG A 333 -33.79 -52.67 -18.20
CA ARG A 333 -32.53 -52.35 -18.90
C ARG A 333 -31.47 -51.85 -17.94
N ARG A 334 -31.82 -50.92 -17.03
CA ARG A 334 -30.89 -50.38 -16.03
C ARG A 334 -30.39 -51.46 -15.09
N ARG A 335 -31.27 -52.38 -14.67
CA ARG A 335 -30.89 -53.50 -13.81
C ARG A 335 -29.91 -54.44 -14.52
N ALA A 336 -30.19 -54.79 -15.76
CA ALA A 336 -29.32 -55.63 -16.59
C ALA A 336 -27.94 -54.96 -16.83
N GLU A 337 -27.92 -53.68 -17.19
CA GLU A 337 -26.67 -52.92 -17.36
C GLU A 337 -25.89 -52.83 -16.04
N LEU A 338 -26.54 -52.68 -14.89
CA LEU A 338 -25.82 -52.68 -13.60
C LEU A 338 -25.31 -54.08 -13.19
N GLU A 339 -25.94 -55.15 -13.66
CA GLU A 339 -25.47 -56.53 -13.47
C GLU A 339 -24.28 -56.85 -14.38
N GLU A 340 -24.26 -56.31 -15.61
CA GLU A 340 -23.14 -56.42 -16.56
C GLU A 340 -21.80 -55.96 -15.96
N PHE A 341 -21.82 -54.91 -15.13
CA PHE A 341 -20.61 -54.36 -14.50
C PHE A 341 -20.50 -54.68 -13.00
N ALA A 342 -21.23 -55.67 -12.49
CA ALA A 342 -21.21 -56.01 -11.07
C ALA A 342 -19.82 -56.44 -10.55
N HIS A 343 -18.97 -56.96 -11.45
CA HIS A 343 -17.61 -57.43 -11.14
C HIS A 343 -16.51 -56.47 -11.62
N LEU A 344 -16.87 -55.26 -12.05
CA LEU A 344 -15.90 -54.26 -12.45
C LEU A 344 -14.99 -53.89 -11.26
N ASP A 345 -13.68 -53.81 -11.49
CA ASP A 345 -12.77 -53.40 -10.44
C ASP A 345 -12.94 -51.89 -10.15
N LEU A 346 -13.48 -51.60 -8.98
CA LEU A 346 -13.69 -50.24 -8.47
C LEU A 346 -12.77 -49.92 -7.29
N MET A 347 -11.76 -50.74 -7.03
CA MET A 347 -10.81 -50.52 -5.95
C MET A 347 -9.90 -49.33 -6.25
N ALA A 348 -9.66 -48.53 -5.21
CA ALA A 348 -8.70 -47.43 -5.23
C ALA A 348 -7.71 -47.58 -4.08
N VAL A 349 -6.47 -47.17 -4.31
CA VAL A 349 -5.41 -47.11 -3.31
C VAL A 349 -5.01 -45.64 -3.14
N TYR A 350 -4.88 -45.23 -1.88
CA TYR A 350 -4.49 -43.88 -1.49
C TYR A 350 -3.21 -43.94 -0.68
N ALA A 351 -2.36 -42.92 -0.83
CA ALA A 351 -1.05 -42.89 -0.19
C ALA A 351 -0.81 -41.53 0.48
N PRO A 352 -0.21 -41.50 1.68
CA PRO A 352 0.28 -40.28 2.31
C PRO A 352 1.19 -39.47 1.39
N HIS A 353 0.99 -38.15 1.35
CA HIS A 353 1.86 -37.20 0.68
C HIS A 353 2.04 -35.96 1.57
N ASP A 354 2.76 -36.08 2.68
CA ASP A 354 2.89 -35.02 3.67
C ASP A 354 3.54 -33.75 3.07
N THR A 355 2.76 -32.66 3.04
CA THR A 355 3.20 -31.34 2.58
C THR A 355 3.11 -30.28 3.68
N ARG A 356 2.95 -30.70 4.94
CA ARG A 356 2.87 -29.79 6.07
C ARG A 356 4.20 -29.07 6.25
N MET A 357 4.10 -27.81 6.63
CA MET A 357 5.26 -26.95 6.83
C MET A 357 5.69 -26.99 8.30
N PRO A 358 6.99 -26.81 8.59
CA PRO A 358 7.47 -26.75 9.96
C PRO A 358 6.81 -25.59 10.71
N GLN A 359 6.44 -25.84 11.96
CA GLN A 359 5.89 -24.83 12.84
C GLN A 359 7.02 -24.03 13.49
N PRO A 360 6.91 -22.69 13.55
CA PRO A 360 7.90 -21.87 14.25
C PRO A 360 7.92 -22.19 15.74
N SER A 361 9.09 -22.08 16.36
CA SER A 361 9.20 -22.07 17.81
C SER A 361 8.49 -20.83 18.41
N PRO A 362 8.07 -20.87 19.68
CA PRO A 362 7.44 -19.72 20.33
C PRO A 362 8.28 -18.43 20.27
N ARG A 363 9.62 -18.56 20.26
CA ARG A 363 10.55 -17.43 20.15
C ARG A 363 10.57 -16.83 18.74
N GLU A 364 10.59 -17.66 17.70
CA GLU A 364 10.53 -17.20 16.30
C GLU A 364 9.19 -16.53 16.01
N LEU A 365 8.11 -17.10 16.53
CA LEU A 365 6.77 -16.51 16.39
C LEU A 365 6.71 -15.13 17.06
N ALA A 366 7.21 -15.00 18.29
CA ALA A 366 7.27 -13.73 18.99
C ALA A 366 8.08 -12.67 18.23
N ALA A 367 9.25 -13.02 17.68
CA ALA A 367 10.07 -12.12 16.89
C ALA A 367 9.35 -11.62 15.61
N ILE A 368 8.54 -12.47 14.97
CA ILE A 368 7.73 -12.05 13.82
C ILE A 368 6.59 -11.14 14.26
N MET A 369 5.93 -11.44 15.39
CA MET A 369 4.85 -10.61 15.93
C MET A 369 5.34 -9.21 16.32
N GLU A 370 6.51 -9.10 16.96
CA GLU A 370 7.15 -7.81 17.26
C GLU A 370 7.46 -7.01 15.99
N ARG A 371 7.96 -7.66 14.92
CA ARG A 371 8.17 -7.01 13.62
C ARG A 371 6.88 -6.48 13.00
N LEU A 372 5.73 -7.07 13.33
CA LEU A 372 4.41 -6.62 12.88
C LEU A 372 3.80 -5.56 13.82
N GLY A 373 4.53 -5.10 14.83
CA GLY A 373 4.06 -4.14 15.81
C GLY A 373 3.12 -4.73 16.87
N LYS A 374 3.18 -6.04 17.12
CA LYS A 374 2.32 -6.74 18.10
C LYS A 374 3.15 -7.21 19.28
N PHE A 375 2.98 -6.53 20.42
CA PHE A 375 3.75 -6.79 21.64
C PHE A 375 2.89 -7.45 22.72
N THR A 376 1.58 -7.17 22.71
CA THR A 376 0.62 -7.75 23.65
C THR A 376 -0.52 -8.47 22.94
N PRO A 377 -1.28 -9.34 23.64
CA PRO A 377 -2.45 -9.99 23.08
C PRO A 377 -3.51 -9.01 22.53
N GLU A 378 -3.60 -7.81 23.10
CA GLU A 378 -4.52 -6.76 22.64
C GLU A 378 -4.16 -6.20 21.26
N ASP A 379 -2.89 -6.30 20.86
CA ASP A 379 -2.42 -5.91 19.52
C ASP A 379 -2.79 -6.97 18.45
N GLU A 380 -3.18 -8.18 18.87
CA GLU A 380 -3.59 -9.28 17.99
C GLU A 380 -5.04 -9.09 17.50
N LEU A 381 -5.28 -8.09 16.66
CA LEU A 381 -6.62 -7.70 16.19
C LEU A 381 -7.41 -8.78 15.43
N ASP A 382 -6.73 -9.80 14.89
CA ASP A 382 -7.32 -10.91 14.13
C ASP A 382 -8.31 -10.47 13.02
N CYS A 383 -8.06 -9.31 12.41
CA CYS A 383 -9.00 -8.66 11.49
C CYS A 383 -9.19 -9.35 10.13
N GLY A 384 -8.35 -10.33 9.78
CA GLY A 384 -8.49 -11.07 8.52
C GLY A 384 -8.02 -10.36 7.25
N ALA A 385 -7.50 -9.12 7.34
CA ALA A 385 -7.16 -8.29 6.17
C ALA A 385 -6.01 -8.87 5.33
N CYS A 386 -5.02 -9.52 5.96
CA CYS A 386 -3.91 -10.19 5.28
C CYS A 386 -4.30 -11.54 4.65
N GLY A 387 -5.54 -12.01 4.84
CA GLY A 387 -6.01 -13.31 4.34
C GLY A 387 -5.77 -14.50 5.29
N TYR A 388 -5.33 -14.26 6.52
CA TYR A 388 -5.24 -15.25 7.59
C TYR A 388 -6.24 -14.90 8.69
N ARG A 389 -6.83 -15.91 9.37
CA ARG A 389 -7.89 -15.66 10.36
C ARG A 389 -7.32 -15.01 11.60
N THR A 390 -6.13 -15.44 12.01
CA THR A 390 -5.44 -14.90 13.19
C THR A 390 -4.10 -14.28 12.81
N CYS A 391 -3.63 -13.38 13.66
CA CYS A 391 -2.30 -12.77 13.57
C CYS A 391 -1.20 -13.82 13.65
N ARG A 392 -1.43 -14.86 14.46
CA ARG A 392 -0.52 -16.00 14.62
C ARG A 392 -0.44 -16.85 13.36
N GLU A 393 -1.57 -17.15 12.71
CA GLU A 393 -1.59 -17.83 11.41
C GLU A 393 -0.78 -17.05 10.36
N HIS A 394 -0.92 -15.72 10.32
CA HIS A 394 -0.13 -14.88 9.41
C HIS A 394 1.37 -14.94 9.75
N ALA A 395 1.74 -14.90 11.02
CA ALA A 395 3.14 -15.01 11.44
C ALA A 395 3.75 -16.38 11.12
N VAL A 396 3.00 -17.48 11.28
CA VAL A 396 3.41 -18.83 10.82
C VAL A 396 3.58 -18.85 9.29
N ALA A 397 2.70 -18.18 8.54
CA ALA A 397 2.84 -18.08 7.09
C ALA A 397 4.07 -17.25 6.68
N ILE A 398 4.44 -16.21 7.42
CA ILE A 398 5.68 -15.45 7.19
C ILE A 398 6.90 -16.35 7.44
N HIS A 399 6.91 -17.10 8.55
CA HIS A 399 8.00 -18.02 8.88
C HIS A 399 8.24 -19.06 7.79
N THR A 400 7.16 -19.57 7.19
CA THR A 400 7.20 -20.61 6.15
C THR A 400 7.38 -20.04 4.74
N GLY A 401 7.58 -18.73 4.59
CA GLY A 401 7.77 -18.07 3.29
C GLY A 401 6.50 -18.03 2.42
N MET A 402 5.33 -18.21 3.02
CA MET A 402 4.02 -18.15 2.35
C MET A 402 3.42 -16.74 2.33
N ALA A 403 3.86 -15.87 3.24
CA ALA A 403 3.35 -14.52 3.39
C ALA A 403 4.48 -13.50 3.64
N GLU A 404 4.17 -12.23 3.42
CA GLU A 404 5.06 -11.10 3.66
C GLU A 404 4.54 -10.23 4.82
N ASN A 405 5.44 -9.44 5.42
CA ASN A 405 5.08 -8.53 6.50
C ASN A 405 4.10 -7.45 6.03
N GLU A 406 4.32 -6.94 4.82
CA GLU A 406 3.58 -5.87 4.17
C GLU A 406 2.10 -6.21 3.94
N MET A 407 1.73 -7.49 4.07
CA MET A 407 0.34 -7.95 4.03
C MET A 407 -0.46 -7.52 5.28
N CYS A 408 0.21 -7.20 6.40
CA CYS A 408 -0.45 -6.72 7.60
C CYS A 408 -0.83 -5.25 7.45
N LEU A 409 -2.12 -5.00 7.17
CA LEU A 409 -2.62 -3.65 6.91
C LEU A 409 -2.32 -2.63 8.04
N PRO A 410 -2.57 -2.92 9.33
CA PRO A 410 -2.24 -1.98 10.41
C PRO A 410 -0.74 -1.63 10.45
N HIS A 411 0.12 -2.64 10.41
CA HIS A 411 1.58 -2.47 10.37
C HIS A 411 2.03 -1.61 9.19
N THR A 412 1.50 -1.87 7.99
CA THR A 412 1.82 -1.09 6.79
C THR A 412 1.34 0.36 6.90
N ILE A 413 0.16 0.61 7.50
CA ILE A 413 -0.34 1.98 7.73
C ILE A 413 0.56 2.74 8.70
N GLU A 414 0.98 2.13 9.79
CA GLU A 414 1.89 2.76 10.76
C GLU A 414 3.24 3.08 10.13
N ARG A 415 3.85 2.11 9.44
CA ARG A 415 5.11 2.33 8.71
C ARG A 415 5.01 3.44 7.67
N LEU A 416 3.86 3.59 7.00
CA LEU A 416 3.61 4.68 6.06
C LEU A 416 3.50 6.04 6.77
N LYS A 417 2.89 6.11 7.96
CA LYS A 417 2.84 7.34 8.76
C LYS A 417 4.23 7.76 9.22
N ASP A 418 5.02 6.83 9.75
CA ASP A 418 6.37 7.10 10.21
C ASP A 418 7.25 7.62 9.06
N SER A 419 7.17 6.96 7.89
CA SER A 419 7.89 7.40 6.69
C SER A 419 7.45 8.79 6.21
N LEU A 420 6.16 9.11 6.32
CA LEU A 420 5.64 10.43 5.95
C LEU A 420 6.13 11.51 6.91
N ASP A 421 6.20 11.22 8.21
CA ASP A 421 6.72 12.14 9.21
C ASP A 421 8.22 12.41 9.00
N GLU A 422 9.02 11.38 8.72
CA GLU A 422 10.43 11.53 8.34
C GLU A 422 10.61 12.40 7.10
N ILE A 423 9.83 12.16 6.05
CA ILE A 423 9.87 12.96 4.81
C ILE A 423 9.48 14.42 5.10
N ASN A 424 8.48 14.66 5.93
CA ASN A 424 8.04 16.01 6.29
C ASN A 424 9.11 16.78 7.07
N VAL A 425 9.84 16.12 7.97
CA VAL A 425 10.98 16.72 8.68
C VAL A 425 12.06 17.12 7.68
N SER A 426 12.45 16.20 6.78
CA SER A 426 13.46 16.46 5.74
C SER A 426 13.06 17.62 4.82
N HIS A 427 11.78 17.70 4.42
CA HIS A 427 11.27 18.80 3.60
C HIS A 427 11.36 20.17 4.30
N ARG A 428 11.10 20.23 5.62
CA ARG A 428 11.22 21.48 6.39
C ARG A 428 12.66 21.94 6.51
N GLU A 429 13.59 21.00 6.74
CA GLU A 429 15.03 21.31 6.78
C GLU A 429 15.54 21.82 5.43
N LEU A 430 15.15 21.17 4.34
CA LEU A 430 15.52 21.60 2.99
C LEU A 430 15.00 23.01 2.67
N ALA A 431 13.75 23.31 3.01
CA ALA A 431 13.16 24.63 2.80
C ALA A 431 13.89 25.73 3.60
N SER A 432 14.26 25.44 4.85
CA SER A 432 15.06 26.34 5.69
C SER A 432 16.44 26.63 5.07
N THR A 433 17.15 25.59 4.63
CA THR A 433 18.47 25.72 4.01
C THR A 433 18.41 26.48 2.68
N GLN A 434 17.40 26.21 1.84
CA GLN A 434 17.20 26.97 0.61
C GLN A 434 16.97 28.46 0.88
N GLN A 435 16.14 28.80 1.89
CA GLN A 435 15.89 30.20 2.23
C GLN A 435 17.14 30.91 2.77
N ALA A 436 17.98 30.20 3.54
CA ALA A 436 19.27 30.71 4.00
C ALA A 436 20.22 30.98 2.83
N LEU A 437 20.29 30.07 1.84
CA LEU A 437 21.11 30.24 0.64
C LEU A 437 20.69 31.45 -0.20
N ILE A 438 19.39 31.63 -0.45
CA ILE A 438 18.86 32.79 -1.20
C ILE A 438 19.26 34.11 -0.52
N ASN A 439 19.18 34.16 0.81
CA ASN A 439 19.55 35.36 1.56
C ASN A 439 21.06 35.61 1.53
N ALA A 440 21.88 34.56 1.61
CA ALA A 440 23.33 34.67 1.49
C ALA A 440 23.76 35.15 0.10
N GLU A 441 23.13 34.62 -0.97
CA GLU A 441 23.40 35.02 -2.36
C GLU A 441 23.05 36.50 -2.61
N LYS A 442 21.90 36.97 -2.11
CA LYS A 442 21.50 38.39 -2.19
C LYS A 442 22.53 39.31 -1.53
N LEU A 443 23.02 38.93 -0.35
CA LEU A 443 24.02 39.71 0.39
C LEU A 443 25.37 39.74 -0.32
N ALA A 444 25.82 38.61 -0.87
CA ALA A 444 27.07 38.53 -1.62
C ALA A 444 27.04 39.39 -2.89
N SER A 445 25.94 39.32 -3.66
CA SER A 445 25.75 40.12 -4.88
C SER A 445 25.73 41.62 -4.58
N MET A 446 25.00 42.05 -3.53
CA MET A 446 25.01 43.45 -3.08
C MET A 446 26.41 43.92 -2.66
N GLY A 447 27.20 43.06 -2.01
CA GLY A 447 28.56 43.37 -1.59
C GLY A 447 29.50 43.66 -2.76
N GLN A 448 29.45 42.82 -3.81
CA GLN A 448 30.28 42.99 -5.02
C GLN A 448 29.94 44.27 -5.78
N LEU A 449 28.65 44.53 -6.02
CA LEU A 449 28.19 45.73 -6.72
C LEU A 449 28.59 47.01 -5.97
N SER A 450 28.44 47.01 -4.64
CA SER A 450 28.75 48.18 -3.82
C SER A 450 30.24 48.54 -3.84
N ALA A 451 31.13 47.54 -3.89
CA ALA A 451 32.58 47.77 -3.99
C ALA A 451 32.98 48.37 -5.35
N GLY A 452 32.40 47.88 -6.45
CA GLY A 452 32.65 48.40 -7.80
C GLY A 452 32.16 49.83 -7.96
N ILE A 453 30.89 50.08 -7.62
CA ILE A 453 30.28 51.44 -7.67
C ILE A 453 31.12 52.42 -6.85
N ALA A 454 31.55 52.01 -5.66
CA ALA A 454 32.26 52.93 -4.81
C ALA A 454 33.66 53.29 -5.30
N HIS A 455 34.36 52.37 -5.96
CA HIS A 455 35.63 52.70 -6.60
C HIS A 455 35.43 53.65 -7.79
N GLU A 456 34.44 53.38 -8.65
CA GLU A 456 34.20 54.17 -9.85
C GLU A 456 33.62 55.56 -9.57
N VAL A 457 32.83 55.74 -8.51
CA VAL A 457 32.24 57.04 -8.14
C VAL A 457 33.18 57.89 -7.29
N ASN A 458 33.97 57.29 -6.39
CA ASN A 458 34.93 58.06 -5.58
C ASN A 458 36.01 58.73 -6.41
N ASN A 459 36.41 58.12 -7.54
CA ASN A 459 37.44 58.68 -8.42
C ASN A 459 37.05 60.05 -9.03
N PRO A 460 35.92 60.20 -9.77
CA PRO A 460 35.51 61.49 -10.31
C PRO A 460 35.16 62.49 -9.21
N LEU A 461 34.56 62.06 -8.09
CA LEU A 461 34.29 62.95 -6.95
C LEU A 461 35.56 63.50 -6.34
N GLY A 462 36.63 62.70 -6.26
CA GLY A 462 37.94 63.16 -5.81
C GLY A 462 38.51 64.24 -6.72
N VAL A 463 38.36 64.10 -8.04
CA VAL A 463 38.77 65.11 -9.03
C VAL A 463 37.95 66.40 -8.89
N VAL A 464 36.62 66.30 -8.78
CA VAL A 464 35.73 67.45 -8.57
C VAL A 464 36.09 68.19 -7.29
N LEU A 465 36.28 67.48 -6.18
CA LEU A 465 36.70 68.07 -4.90
C LEU A 465 38.05 68.77 -5.01
N LEU A 466 39.04 68.16 -5.70
CA LEU A 466 40.36 68.75 -5.86
C LEU A 466 40.28 70.10 -6.60
N TYR A 467 39.65 70.13 -7.78
CA TYR A 467 39.54 71.36 -8.56
C TYR A 467 38.65 72.41 -7.88
N ALA A 468 37.55 72.00 -7.24
CA ALA A 468 36.68 72.93 -6.54
C ALA A 468 37.40 73.59 -5.35
N ASN A 469 38.19 72.83 -4.57
CA ASN A 469 38.99 73.41 -3.48
C ASN A 469 40.12 74.32 -4.01
N MET A 470 40.82 73.92 -5.08
CA MET A 470 41.86 74.77 -5.69
C MET A 470 41.30 76.11 -6.17
N LEU A 471 40.16 76.11 -6.87
CA LEU A 471 39.50 77.33 -7.32
C LEU A 471 39.00 78.18 -6.14
N LEU A 472 38.62 77.55 -5.03
CA LEU A 472 38.15 78.22 -3.82
C LEU A 472 39.29 78.88 -3.03
N ASP A 473 40.50 78.32 -3.10
CA ASP A 473 41.73 78.92 -2.57
C ASP A 473 42.21 80.11 -3.43
N GLU A 474 42.01 80.06 -4.75
CA GLU A 474 42.38 81.13 -5.68
C GLU A 474 41.34 82.26 -5.79
N ALA A 475 40.09 82.03 -5.34
CA ALA A 475 39.01 83.01 -5.42
C ALA A 475 39.12 84.13 -4.35
N PRO A 476 38.99 85.41 -4.73
CA PRO A 476 38.95 86.53 -3.78
C PRO A 476 37.83 86.38 -2.75
N PRO A 477 38.00 86.88 -1.50
CA PRO A 477 37.03 86.68 -0.40
C PRO A 477 35.61 87.17 -0.71
N ASP A 478 35.48 88.23 -1.50
CA ASP A 478 34.20 88.87 -1.85
C ASP A 478 33.63 88.40 -3.21
N SER A 479 34.22 87.34 -3.79
CA SER A 479 33.80 86.82 -5.09
C SER A 479 32.50 86.00 -4.96
N PRO A 480 31.45 86.30 -5.74
CA PRO A 480 30.23 85.48 -5.75
C PRO A 480 30.49 84.03 -6.18
N LEU A 481 31.60 83.75 -6.90
CA LEU A 481 32.02 82.38 -7.27
C LEU A 481 32.36 81.51 -6.05
N ARG A 482 32.69 82.11 -4.90
CA ARG A 482 33.09 81.38 -3.69
C ARG A 482 31.91 80.62 -3.07
N GLU A 483 30.70 81.17 -3.11
CA GLU A 483 29.48 80.49 -2.65
C GLU A 483 29.14 79.28 -3.53
N ASP A 484 29.24 79.43 -4.86
CA ASP A 484 29.02 78.33 -5.82
C ASP A 484 30.05 77.19 -5.63
N LEU A 485 31.33 77.54 -5.44
CA LEU A 485 32.39 76.56 -5.20
C LEU A 485 32.22 75.82 -3.86
N LEU A 486 31.80 76.52 -2.79
CA LEU A 486 31.46 75.88 -1.51
C LEU A 486 30.33 74.87 -1.66
N MET A 487 29.29 75.22 -2.43
CA MET A 487 28.18 74.32 -2.72
C MET A 487 28.64 73.06 -3.49
N ILE A 488 29.53 73.21 -4.48
CA ILE A 488 30.09 72.07 -5.23
C ILE A 488 30.87 71.14 -4.30
N VAL A 489 31.73 71.70 -3.43
CA VAL A 489 32.49 70.93 -2.45
C VAL A 489 31.53 70.18 -1.53
N GLU A 490 30.52 70.85 -0.97
CA GLU A 490 29.54 70.24 -0.07
C GLU A 490 28.79 69.07 -0.74
N GLN A 491 28.32 69.24 -1.98
CA GLN A 491 27.60 68.18 -2.69
C GLN A 491 28.52 67.02 -3.08
N ALA A 492 29.75 67.28 -3.50
CA ALA A 492 30.70 66.23 -3.85
C ALA A 492 31.11 65.40 -2.62
N ASP A 493 31.34 66.05 -1.48
CA ASP A 493 31.66 65.39 -0.22
C ASP A 493 30.47 64.58 0.31
N ARG A 494 29.24 65.07 0.07
CA ARG A 494 28.02 64.33 0.37
C ARG A 494 27.90 63.07 -0.48
N CYS A 495 28.13 63.14 -1.79
CA CYS A 495 28.14 61.96 -2.65
C CYS A 495 29.21 60.94 -2.17
N LYS A 496 30.39 61.41 -1.79
CA LYS A 496 31.48 60.58 -1.24
C LYS A 496 31.08 59.88 0.06
N LYS A 497 30.37 60.57 0.96
CA LYS A 497 29.82 59.99 2.20
C LYS A 497 28.75 58.93 1.93
N VAL A 498 27.84 59.16 0.98
CA VAL A 498 26.81 58.18 0.57
C VAL A 498 27.47 56.91 0.03
N VAL A 499 28.44 57.08 -0.87
CA VAL A 499 29.20 55.99 -1.48
C VAL A 499 30.04 55.23 -0.44
N GLY A 500 30.72 55.95 0.46
CA GLY A 500 31.45 55.34 1.58
C GLY A 500 30.55 54.57 2.55
N GLY A 501 29.31 55.04 2.78
CA GLY A 501 28.30 54.32 3.55
C GLY A 501 27.90 52.99 2.91
N LEU A 502 27.72 52.97 1.58
CA LEU A 502 27.44 51.77 0.79
C LEU A 502 28.61 50.75 0.87
N LEU A 503 29.84 51.25 0.80
CA LEU A 503 31.08 50.46 0.88
C LEU A 503 31.28 49.84 2.26
N ASN A 504 31.02 50.61 3.33
CA ASN A 504 31.10 50.13 4.72
C ASN A 504 30.05 49.04 5.02
N PHE A 505 28.85 49.14 4.42
CA PHE A 505 27.83 48.10 4.49
C PHE A 505 28.29 46.79 3.82
N ALA A 506 29.03 46.88 2.72
CA ALA A 506 29.54 45.72 1.98
C ALA A 506 30.81 45.09 2.58
N ARG A 507 31.74 45.89 3.14
CA ARG A 507 33.07 45.43 3.59
C ARG A 507 33.13 44.87 5.01
N LYS A 508 32.19 45.19 5.91
CA LYS A 508 32.23 44.75 7.31
C LYS A 508 31.37 43.51 7.58
N SER A 509 31.62 42.44 6.85
CA SER A 509 30.91 41.16 7.02
C SER A 509 31.49 40.25 8.10
N LYS A 510 32.64 40.59 8.70
CA LYS A 510 33.25 39.80 9.79
C LYS A 510 33.15 40.52 11.13
N VAL A 511 32.41 39.93 12.06
CA VAL A 511 32.24 40.43 13.43
C VAL A 511 33.46 40.04 14.28
N VAL A 512 34.14 41.02 14.88
CA VAL A 512 35.27 40.76 15.80
C VAL A 512 34.77 40.92 17.23
N ARG A 513 34.32 39.80 17.83
CA ARG A 513 33.80 39.81 19.20
C ARG A 513 34.92 39.97 20.21
N ARG A 514 34.75 40.89 21.15
CA ARG A 514 35.62 41.10 22.31
C ARG A 514 34.77 41.27 23.55
N ARG A 515 35.34 40.99 24.72
CA ARG A 515 34.68 41.30 25.99
C ARG A 515 34.63 42.81 26.17
N ILE A 516 33.43 43.38 26.13
CA ILE A 516 33.20 44.83 26.16
C ILE A 516 32.33 45.17 27.37
N HIS A 517 32.67 46.26 28.06
CA HIS A 517 31.85 46.86 29.11
C HIS A 517 30.70 47.66 28.48
N VAL A 518 29.48 47.16 28.57
CA VAL A 518 28.33 47.67 27.83
C VAL A 518 27.88 49.07 28.28
N PRO A 519 27.87 49.41 29.58
CA PRO A 519 27.57 50.79 30.00
C PRO A 519 28.52 51.82 29.38
N GLU A 520 29.82 51.55 29.39
CA GLU A 520 30.83 52.43 28.77
C GLU A 520 30.65 52.55 27.25
N LEU A 521 30.19 51.48 26.60
CA LEU A 521 29.91 51.46 25.17
C LEU A 521 28.76 52.41 24.82
N VAL A 522 27.69 52.40 25.62
CA VAL A 522 26.53 53.29 25.45
C VAL A 522 26.94 54.73 25.65
N ASP A 523 27.71 55.03 26.70
CA ASP A 523 28.21 56.38 26.96
C ASP A 523 29.08 56.90 25.81
N ARG A 524 29.96 56.05 25.26
CA ARG A 524 30.79 56.40 24.10
C ARG A 524 29.94 56.67 22.86
N ALA A 525 28.90 55.87 22.61
CA ALA A 525 28.03 56.06 21.46
C ALA A 525 27.22 57.36 21.54
N LEU A 526 26.76 57.74 22.74
CA LEU A 526 25.97 58.95 22.97
C LEU A 526 26.81 60.23 22.97
N LYS A 527 28.08 60.18 23.40
CA LYS A 527 29.01 61.34 23.30
C LYS A 527 29.21 61.82 21.86
N ALA A 528 29.02 60.96 20.87
CA ALA A 528 29.13 61.30 19.46
C ALA A 528 27.87 61.96 18.87
N VAL A 529 26.77 62.02 19.63
CA VAL A 529 25.49 62.57 19.17
C VAL A 529 25.38 64.04 19.59
N ILE A 530 25.18 64.93 18.63
CA ILE A 530 24.97 66.35 18.89
C ILE A 530 23.51 66.55 19.32
N THR A 531 23.29 66.95 20.57
CA THR A 531 21.96 67.20 21.15
C THR A 531 21.56 68.67 21.00
N PRO A 532 20.46 69.00 20.29
CA PRO A 532 19.94 70.37 20.21
C PRO A 532 19.42 70.89 21.56
N PRO A 533 19.33 72.22 21.78
CA PRO A 533 18.68 72.79 22.96
C PRO A 533 17.22 72.33 23.03
N GLY A 534 16.82 71.63 24.10
CA GLY A 534 15.45 71.14 24.32
C GLY A 534 15.27 69.62 24.27
N VAL A 535 16.31 68.84 23.95
CA VAL A 535 16.28 67.37 24.08
C VAL A 535 17.01 66.93 25.35
N GLU A 536 16.30 66.30 26.28
CA GLU A 536 16.90 65.68 27.47
C GLU A 536 17.30 64.24 27.18
N VAL A 537 18.52 63.86 27.52
CA VAL A 537 19.02 62.48 27.36
C VAL A 537 19.14 61.81 28.73
N SER A 538 18.49 60.67 28.91
CA SER A 538 18.65 59.82 30.10
C SER A 538 19.18 58.45 29.73
N VAL A 539 20.07 57.92 30.58
CA VAL A 539 20.67 56.60 30.42
C VAL A 539 20.39 55.80 31.69
N GLU A 540 19.89 54.58 31.52
CA GLU A 540 19.59 53.69 32.64
C GLU A 540 20.20 52.30 32.38
N HIS A 541 21.05 51.85 33.31
CA HIS A 541 21.67 50.53 33.24
C HIS A 541 21.05 49.58 34.26
N ARG A 542 20.37 48.54 33.78
CA ARG A 542 19.76 47.44 34.54
C ARG A 542 20.42 46.12 34.18
N LEU A 543 21.73 46.02 34.39
CA LEU A 543 22.52 44.84 34.09
C LEU A 543 23.18 44.32 35.36
N ASP A 544 22.98 43.05 35.69
CA ASP A 544 23.69 42.40 36.80
C ASP A 544 25.16 42.15 36.46
N ASP A 545 25.44 41.70 35.22
CA ASP A 545 26.79 41.64 34.63
C ASP A 545 26.94 42.73 33.54
N PRO A 546 27.89 43.67 33.65
CA PRO A 546 28.07 44.72 32.65
C PRO A 546 28.85 44.29 31.40
N TYR A 547 29.36 43.06 31.32
CA TYR A 547 30.17 42.59 30.19
C TYR A 547 29.39 41.73 29.18
N ALA A 548 29.72 41.89 27.89
CA ALA A 548 29.23 41.02 26.80
C ALA A 548 30.30 40.85 25.70
N GLU A 549 30.25 39.74 24.96
CA GLU A 549 31.13 39.46 23.82
C GLU A 549 30.57 40.04 22.52
N LEU A 550 30.93 41.29 22.22
CA LEU A 550 30.38 42.05 21.09
C LEU A 550 31.51 42.69 20.27
N ASP A 551 31.21 43.07 19.03
CA ASP A 551 32.05 43.98 18.25
C ASP A 551 31.69 45.43 18.62
N GLY A 552 32.48 46.02 19.52
CA GLY A 552 32.19 47.33 20.09
C GLY A 552 32.00 48.45 19.06
N ASP A 553 32.81 48.46 17.99
CA ASP A 553 32.73 49.51 16.97
C ASP A 553 31.43 49.40 16.15
N GLN A 554 31.00 48.17 15.85
CA GLN A 554 29.73 47.93 15.15
C GLN A 554 28.52 48.27 16.02
N ILE A 555 28.56 47.94 17.31
CA ILE A 555 27.45 48.27 18.23
C ILE A 555 27.39 49.76 18.54
N ILE A 556 28.53 50.47 18.63
CA ILE A 556 28.54 51.95 18.67
C ILE A 556 27.82 52.50 17.44
N GLN A 557 28.11 51.98 16.24
CA GLN A 557 27.45 52.41 15.02
C GLN A 557 25.93 52.18 15.04
N VAL A 558 25.46 51.04 15.58
CA VAL A 558 24.03 50.78 15.78
C VAL A 558 23.42 51.83 16.70
N LEU A 559 24.01 52.05 17.88
CA LEU A 559 23.51 52.97 18.90
C LEU A 559 23.50 54.42 18.41
N THR A 560 24.58 54.89 17.77
CA THR A 560 24.67 56.24 17.21
C THR A 560 23.64 56.43 16.11
N ASN A 561 23.43 55.45 15.21
CA ASN A 561 22.38 55.55 14.17
C ASN A 561 20.97 55.66 14.77
N LEU A 562 20.67 54.86 15.79
CA LEU A 562 19.37 54.91 16.47
C LEU A 562 19.18 56.23 17.22
N ALA A 563 20.20 56.69 17.95
CA ALA A 563 20.16 57.92 18.73
C ALA A 563 20.06 59.18 17.84
N VAL A 564 20.79 59.25 16.72
CA VAL A 564 20.68 60.35 15.75
C VAL A 564 19.27 60.42 15.16
N ASN A 565 18.72 59.27 14.74
CA ASN A 565 17.34 59.24 14.22
C ASN A 565 16.30 59.63 15.28
N ALA A 566 16.52 59.26 16.55
CA ALA A 566 15.66 59.65 17.67
C ALA A 566 15.69 61.17 17.91
N VAL A 567 16.88 61.78 17.94
CA VAL A 567 17.05 63.22 18.12
C VAL A 567 16.40 64.01 16.98
N GLU A 568 16.60 63.57 15.74
CA GLU A 568 16.00 64.23 14.56
C GLU A 568 14.47 64.10 14.51
N ALA A 569 13.90 63.09 15.17
CA ALA A 569 12.46 62.91 15.30
C ALA A 569 11.83 63.82 16.39
N MET A 570 12.63 64.61 17.11
CA MET A 570 12.21 65.52 18.19
C MET A 570 12.53 66.99 17.89
N PRO A 571 12.01 67.59 16.79
CA PRO A 571 12.36 68.96 16.40
C PRO A 571 11.91 70.05 17.39
N ASN A 572 10.91 69.76 18.23
CA ASN A 572 10.36 70.69 19.23
C ASN A 572 10.88 70.42 20.66
N GLY A 573 11.94 69.62 20.79
CA GLY A 573 12.40 69.09 22.08
C GLY A 573 11.67 67.80 22.48
N GLY A 574 12.21 67.10 23.48
CA GLY A 574 11.70 65.80 23.91
C GLY A 574 12.68 65.04 24.81
N HIS A 575 12.40 63.76 25.05
CA HIS A 575 13.22 62.92 25.92
C HIS A 575 13.74 61.69 25.16
N LEU A 576 15.06 61.56 25.07
CA LEU A 576 15.73 60.35 24.57
C LEU A 576 16.18 59.51 25.78
N ARG A 577 15.61 58.33 25.94
CA ARG A 577 15.96 57.39 27.00
C ARG A 577 16.62 56.14 26.42
N VAL A 578 17.82 55.82 26.89
CA VAL A 578 18.52 54.57 26.55
C VAL A 578 18.55 53.66 27.77
N VAL A 579 17.96 52.47 27.65
CA VAL A 579 17.92 51.48 28.74
C VAL A 579 18.71 50.25 28.31
N THR A 580 19.65 49.79 29.13
CA THR A 580 20.30 48.50 28.94
C THR A 580 19.81 47.51 29.98
N GLU A 581 19.27 46.37 29.54
CA GLU A 581 18.77 45.30 30.40
C GLU A 581 19.23 43.95 29.87
N GLY A 582 19.26 42.89 30.68
CA GLY A 582 19.69 41.58 30.19
C GLY A 582 19.85 40.54 31.27
N ASP A 583 19.69 39.27 30.90
CA ASP A 583 19.87 38.08 31.75
C ASP A 583 21.24 37.43 31.48
N VAL A 584 21.47 36.19 31.93
CA VAL A 584 22.75 35.47 31.72
C VAL A 584 23.02 35.13 30.25
N GLU A 585 21.99 34.98 29.41
CA GLU A 585 22.14 34.58 28.02
C GLU A 585 22.13 35.76 27.04
N ARG A 586 21.39 36.83 27.34
CA ARG A 586 21.09 37.90 26.39
C ARG A 586 21.20 39.29 27.01
N ILE A 587 21.56 40.24 26.17
CA ILE A 587 21.55 41.66 26.46
C ILE A 587 20.59 42.39 25.53
N THR A 588 19.85 43.34 26.07
CA THR A 588 18.85 44.14 25.38
C THR A 588 19.17 45.62 25.55
N LEU A 589 19.24 46.33 24.43
CA LEU A 589 19.44 47.77 24.33
C LEU A 589 18.14 48.39 23.83
N ARG A 590 17.50 49.21 24.66
CA ARG A 590 16.29 49.96 24.29
C ARG A 590 16.63 51.41 24.05
N VAL A 591 16.27 51.94 22.88
CA VAL A 591 16.38 53.36 22.54
C VAL A 591 14.97 53.88 22.38
N VAL A 592 14.55 54.77 23.27
CA VAL A 592 13.18 55.31 23.39
C VAL A 592 13.21 56.81 23.14
N ASP A 593 12.43 57.28 22.18
CA ASP A 593 12.19 58.70 21.92
C ASP A 593 10.72 59.09 22.12
N THR A 594 10.49 60.36 22.45
CA THR A 594 9.15 60.97 22.52
C THR A 594 8.87 61.84 21.30
N GLY A 595 9.42 61.47 20.14
CA GLY A 595 9.31 62.23 18.90
C GLY A 595 7.98 62.04 18.20
N THR A 596 7.96 62.34 16.90
CA THR A 596 6.76 62.26 16.06
C THR A 596 6.27 60.84 15.79
N GLY A 597 7.06 59.81 16.11
CA GLY A 597 6.76 58.42 15.80
C GLY A 597 6.86 58.07 14.30
N ILE A 598 6.65 56.79 14.00
CA ILE A 598 6.72 56.17 12.66
C ILE A 598 5.34 55.58 12.32
N PRO A 599 4.70 56.02 11.22
CA PRO A 599 3.42 55.48 10.77
C PRO A 599 3.47 53.96 10.47
N ARG A 600 2.42 53.22 10.84
CA ARG A 600 2.36 51.74 10.72
C ARG A 600 2.63 51.22 9.30
N GLU A 601 2.23 51.98 8.29
CA GLU A 601 2.39 51.63 6.86
C GLU A 601 3.85 51.51 6.43
N ILE A 602 4.75 52.29 7.04
CA ILE A 602 6.16 52.34 6.65
C ILE A 602 7.08 51.55 7.56
N ILE A 603 6.60 51.04 8.72
CA ILE A 603 7.41 50.25 9.68
C ILE A 603 8.10 49.06 9.01
N LYS A 604 7.45 48.38 8.06
CA LYS A 604 8.07 47.25 7.34
C LYS A 604 9.18 47.67 6.36
N LYS A 605 9.17 48.93 5.92
CA LYS A 605 10.10 49.48 4.92
C LYS A 605 11.29 50.20 5.53
N ILE A 606 11.27 50.54 6.83
CA ILE A 606 12.34 51.35 7.48
C ILE A 606 13.72 50.67 7.48
N PHE A 607 13.77 49.35 7.29
CA PHE A 607 15.01 48.58 7.18
C PHE A 607 15.44 48.32 5.73
N GLU A 608 14.65 48.73 4.74
CA GLU A 608 15.03 48.66 3.33
C GLU A 608 16.16 49.66 3.05
N PRO A 609 17.25 49.26 2.35
CA PRO A 609 18.33 50.17 2.00
C PRO A 609 17.83 51.37 1.20
N LEU A 610 18.37 52.57 1.49
CA LEU A 610 18.04 53.84 0.84
C LEU A 610 16.62 54.38 1.13
N PHE A 611 15.80 53.66 1.92
CA PHE A 611 14.52 54.17 2.36
C PHE A 611 14.73 55.32 3.38
N THR A 612 14.16 56.49 3.08
CA THR A 612 14.18 57.63 4.01
C THR A 612 12.92 58.47 3.86
N THR A 613 12.41 58.98 4.98
CA THR A 613 11.29 59.94 5.04
C THR A 613 11.78 61.39 5.13
N LYS A 614 13.09 61.63 5.11
CA LYS A 614 13.70 62.96 5.26
C LYS A 614 13.74 63.71 3.92
N GLN A 615 13.76 65.04 3.96
CA GLN A 615 13.95 65.88 2.77
C GLN A 615 15.23 65.50 2.02
N ILE A 616 15.19 65.61 0.68
CA ILE A 616 16.33 65.37 -0.21
C ILE A 616 17.50 66.24 0.25
N GLY A 617 18.50 65.65 0.91
CA GLY A 617 19.52 66.43 1.62
C GLY A 617 19.99 65.78 2.91
N LYS A 618 19.02 65.41 3.75
CA LYS A 618 19.22 65.25 5.20
C LYS A 618 19.32 63.80 5.68
N GLY A 619 19.50 62.82 4.79
CA GLY A 619 19.65 61.42 5.17
C GLY A 619 20.08 60.53 4.01
N THR A 620 20.88 59.51 4.31
CA THR A 620 21.36 58.52 3.32
C THR A 620 20.41 57.33 3.16
N GLY A 621 19.43 57.16 4.06
CA GLY A 621 18.53 55.99 4.08
C GLY A 621 19.22 54.66 4.37
N LEU A 622 20.50 54.67 4.75
CA LEU A 622 21.29 53.44 4.99
C LEU A 622 21.40 53.08 6.48
N GLY A 623 21.21 54.05 7.39
CA GLY A 623 21.51 53.86 8.82
C GLY A 623 20.76 52.70 9.49
N LEU A 624 19.44 52.62 9.29
CA LEU A 624 18.63 51.55 9.89
C LEU A 624 18.87 50.18 9.24
N ALA A 625 19.07 50.13 7.92
CA ALA A 625 19.42 48.91 7.20
C ALA A 625 20.79 48.36 7.67
N VAL A 626 21.78 49.24 7.87
CA VAL A 626 23.09 48.90 8.47
C VAL A 626 22.92 48.38 9.89
N SER A 627 22.12 49.07 10.72
CA SER A 627 21.86 48.63 12.10
C SER A 627 21.21 47.24 12.14
N TYR A 628 20.24 46.97 11.25
CA TYR A 628 19.60 45.66 11.13
C TYR A 628 20.61 44.57 10.74
N GLY A 629 21.46 44.84 9.74
CA GLY A 629 22.52 43.92 9.31
C GLY A 629 23.50 43.59 10.43
N ILE A 630 24.00 44.60 11.15
CA ILE A 630 24.92 44.43 12.28
C ILE A 630 24.29 43.54 13.36
N VAL A 631 23.05 43.81 13.76
CA VAL A 631 22.36 43.03 14.80
C VAL A 631 22.17 41.58 14.35
N LYS A 632 21.84 41.33 13.07
CA LYS A 632 21.72 39.97 12.54
C LYS A 632 23.05 39.23 12.48
N MET A 633 24.15 39.88 12.13
CA MET A 633 25.49 39.28 12.19
C MET A 633 25.93 38.92 13.62
N HIS A 634 25.39 39.62 14.61
CA HIS A 634 25.55 39.29 16.03
C HIS A 634 24.54 38.24 16.53
N GLN A 635 23.80 37.55 15.64
CA GLN A 635 22.74 36.59 15.99
C GLN A 635 21.62 37.19 16.85
N GLY A 636 21.41 38.51 16.72
CA GLY A 636 20.42 39.26 17.47
C GLY A 636 19.10 39.50 16.74
N GLN A 637 18.23 40.23 17.42
CA GLN A 637 16.93 40.65 16.92
C GLN A 637 16.71 42.15 17.19
N VAL A 638 16.08 42.84 16.23
CA VAL A 638 15.60 44.21 16.38
C VAL A 638 14.08 44.19 16.32
N GLN A 639 13.43 44.85 17.27
CA GLN A 639 12.00 45.12 17.30
C GLN A 639 11.75 46.62 17.37
N VAL A 640 10.65 47.06 16.78
CA VAL A 640 10.28 48.49 16.71
C VAL A 640 8.84 48.64 17.15
N PHE A 641 8.63 49.48 18.16
CA PHE A 641 7.31 49.87 18.64
C PHE A 641 7.21 51.37 18.45
N SER A 642 6.24 51.84 17.69
CA SER A 642 6.11 53.26 17.38
C SER A 642 4.65 53.68 17.32
N ASN A 643 4.36 54.88 17.82
CA ASN A 643 3.07 55.53 17.67
C ASN A 643 3.27 56.90 17.02
N ALA A 644 2.65 57.10 15.86
CA ALA A 644 2.65 58.37 15.14
C ALA A 644 1.30 59.10 15.18
N ASP A 645 0.27 58.51 15.81
CA ASP A 645 -1.03 59.14 15.98
C ASP A 645 -1.20 59.68 17.42
N PRO A 646 -1.20 61.00 17.61
CA PRO A 646 -1.46 61.61 18.91
C PRO A 646 -2.83 61.23 19.53
N ARG A 647 -3.78 60.72 18.72
CA ARG A 647 -5.09 60.27 19.19
C ARG A 647 -5.06 58.89 19.82
N GLU A 648 -4.09 58.04 19.45
CA GLU A 648 -3.95 56.67 19.99
C GLU A 648 -3.06 56.62 21.26
N GLY A 649 -2.42 57.72 21.63
CA GLY A 649 -1.55 57.81 22.82
C GLY A 649 -0.37 58.76 22.62
N PRO A 650 0.61 58.78 23.54
CA PRO A 650 1.83 59.58 23.37
C PRO A 650 2.58 59.12 22.12
N THR A 651 3.08 60.08 21.33
CA THR A 651 3.87 59.80 20.13
C THR A 651 5.33 59.50 20.51
N GLY A 652 5.97 58.65 19.72
CA GLY A 652 7.36 58.27 19.93
C GLY A 652 7.71 56.91 19.35
N THR A 653 9.00 56.56 19.39
CA THR A 653 9.49 55.26 18.93
C THR A 653 10.37 54.59 19.97
N THR A 654 10.25 53.27 20.07
CA THR A 654 11.10 52.41 20.87
C THR A 654 11.72 51.36 19.96
N PHE A 655 13.05 51.43 19.80
CA PHE A 655 13.83 50.35 19.21
C PHE A 655 14.35 49.44 20.32
N VAL A 656 14.10 48.14 20.20
CA VAL A 656 14.58 47.10 21.12
C VAL A 656 15.56 46.21 20.37
N VAL A 657 16.83 46.25 20.74
CA VAL A 657 17.91 45.46 20.15
C VAL A 657 18.34 44.39 21.14
N THR A 658 18.09 43.11 20.84
CA THR A 658 18.47 41.98 21.68
C THR A 658 19.62 41.20 21.05
N LEU A 659 20.70 40.99 21.80
CA LEU A 659 21.94 40.33 21.39
C LEU A 659 22.29 39.20 22.38
N PRO A 660 22.89 38.09 21.95
CA PRO A 660 23.43 37.08 22.86
C PRO A 660 24.66 37.63 23.62
N ARG A 661 24.82 37.28 24.90
CA ARG A 661 25.95 37.72 25.74
C ARG A 661 27.26 37.02 25.42
N ALA A 662 27.18 35.72 25.12
CA ALA A 662 28.30 34.87 24.73
C ALA A 662 27.94 34.12 23.45
N ALA A 663 28.93 33.84 22.62
CA ALA A 663 28.72 33.01 21.45
C ALA A 663 28.29 31.60 21.89
N LYS A 664 27.11 31.11 21.46
CA LYS A 664 26.89 29.65 21.43
C LYS A 664 27.86 29.10 20.38
N GLY A 665 28.84 28.32 20.84
CA GLY A 665 30.04 27.99 20.08
C GLY A 665 29.77 27.49 18.66
N GLU A 666 30.48 28.07 17.69
CA GLU A 666 30.90 27.33 16.51
C GLU A 666 32.11 26.49 16.95
N PRO A 667 32.11 25.16 16.72
CA PRO A 667 33.31 24.36 16.96
C PRO A 667 34.43 24.88 16.05
N ALA A 668 35.62 25.03 16.62
CA ALA A 668 36.82 25.47 15.92
C ALA A 668 37.24 24.48 14.81
#